data_AF-A0A8C6U063-F1
#
_entry.id   AF-A0A8C6U063-F1
#
_cell.length_a   1.000
_cell.length_b   1.000
_cell.length_c   1.000
_cell.angle_alpha   90.00
_cell.angle_beta   90.00
_cell.angle_gamma   90.00
#
_symmetry.space_group_name_H-M   'P 1'
#
loop_
_entity.id
_entity.type
_entity.pdbx_description
1 polymer ?
#
loop_
_entity_poly.entity_id
_entity_poly.type
_entity_poly.pdbx_seq_one_letter_code
_entity_poly.pdbx_strand_id
1 'polypeptide(L)'
;PPEDTHCLLCEGPQSLCELCLTQVCLSLDTLCSRRTDGSLCLHSASVFPQEMADQLLLLMSKKGVLNDATVGIFRDCKQFRLRRVSIRSCTVSADAFHLALCPHRLQELDASWVSAGLTGATVISGLASNPECRSSLQRLSLNGLCLDWSKGDGVCFSSLQGLRMLNLANTDLDDEVLEDVCALPHLEMLDISCCGISTLTPLLQCKNTLKSLIAHRLRQLDMSPSRLLFVLTQLQNVRHLDFSDDHLSEDSDGSNADETVRQLLEGSPQVLPSLVSLDVSGRRRITETAVRAFVEARRGLVFLGLMATGVSSCDALETCRNLKVTGDANESQVCEALRRYRDRECFIREALVHLYNLTTDINNPRPDMLKLVLSAMKSHPSSLQVQLVATACVFNLTTQDQAEAMPVPLLCSTVAQLLLAMKTFPSHTQLQKNCLLALCSDYILQDVPFNKYLAATLVITWLSSHEDPTLQRMAVAVISILIAKLSSEETAQLSKDISIMKHLLTIVQQKAMVGVVDSTLKFALSALWNLTDEMPTAARNFIDCLGLELYEEVLESYCTEPSIQQKVLGLLNNLAELKELQSDLMDEDLLGHVLSLLRDAQLEVEVRYFAGGILAHLASRPDTWTLDEDLRSTVLTHLHSSIMTWTHLEREMVSYRSFLPFCPLLQTGQPPGVQLWAVWAIHLVCSQNTPHYSRMLEREGVTEFLKTLAAHPDTHCDIKGLSDSILSMLERHQTQNS
;
A
#
# COMPACT_ATOMS: atom_id res chain seq x y z
N PRO A 1 -30.37 7.00 -5.92
CA PRO A 1 -29.72 8.33 -5.91
C PRO A 1 -28.25 8.22 -5.45
N PRO A 2 -27.27 8.86 -6.12
CA PRO A 2 -25.89 8.84 -5.66
C PRO A 2 -25.67 10.07 -4.77
N GLU A 3 -25.99 9.96 -3.48
CA GLU A 3 -25.53 10.93 -2.49
C GLU A 3 -24.97 10.16 -1.30
N ASP A 4 -23.88 10.69 -0.76
CA ASP A 4 -23.03 10.17 0.31
C ASP A 4 -22.01 9.08 -0.06
N THR A 5 -21.18 9.38 -1.06
CA THR A 5 -19.78 8.91 -1.09
C THR A 5 -18.86 10.10 -1.32
N HIS A 6 -18.47 10.76 -0.23
CA HIS A 6 -17.28 11.61 -0.25
C HIS A 6 -16.07 10.72 -0.57
N CYS A 7 -15.76 10.70 -1.86
CA CYS A 7 -14.67 10.01 -2.51
C CYS A 7 -13.32 10.56 -2.01
N LEU A 8 -12.44 9.69 -1.52
CA LEU A 8 -10.99 9.91 -1.39
C LEU A 8 -10.26 9.71 -2.73
N LEU A 9 -10.93 10.00 -3.85
CA LEU A 9 -10.37 9.94 -5.20
C LEU A 9 -10.34 11.35 -5.78
N CYS A 10 -9.60 12.24 -5.11
CA CYS A 10 -9.02 13.50 -5.59
C CYS A 10 -8.31 14.15 -4.39
N GLU A 11 -7.14 13.66 -3.97
CA GLU A 11 -6.31 14.47 -3.06
C GLU A 11 -5.59 15.53 -3.90
N GLY A 12 -6.30 16.64 -4.11
CA GLY A 12 -5.65 17.94 -4.01
C GLY A 12 -5.12 18.13 -2.57
N PRO A 13 -4.30 19.16 -2.32
CA PRO A 13 -3.77 19.40 -0.97
C PRO A 13 -4.91 19.48 0.07
N GLN A 14 -4.71 18.85 1.23
CA GLN A 14 -5.66 18.93 2.35
C GLN A 14 -5.98 20.39 2.66
N SER A 15 -7.26 20.68 2.91
CA SER A 15 -7.67 22.04 3.25
C SER A 15 -7.06 22.46 4.58
N LEU A 16 -6.77 23.76 4.75
CA LEU A 16 -6.30 24.30 6.03
C LEU A 16 -7.26 23.95 7.18
N CYS A 17 -8.57 23.93 6.90
CA CYS A 17 -9.59 23.55 7.88
C CYS A 17 -9.38 22.11 8.38
N GLU A 18 -9.17 21.16 7.47
CA GLU A 18 -8.94 19.75 7.81
C GLU A 18 -7.63 19.54 8.58
N LEU A 19 -6.57 20.27 8.21
CA LEU A 19 -5.29 20.27 8.95
C LEU A 19 -5.47 20.81 10.38
N CYS A 20 -6.19 21.93 10.55
CA CYS A 20 -6.48 22.50 11.86
C CYS A 20 -7.33 21.55 12.72
N LEU A 21 -8.40 20.96 12.17
CA LEU A 21 -9.22 19.99 12.89
C LEU A 21 -8.41 18.73 13.24
N THR A 22 -7.52 18.28 12.35
CA THR A 22 -6.62 17.15 12.65
C THR A 22 -5.70 17.48 13.81
N GLN A 23 -5.15 18.70 13.85
CA GLN A 23 -4.33 19.14 14.97
C GLN A 23 -5.13 19.21 16.28
N VAL A 24 -6.40 19.63 16.24
CA VAL A 24 -7.31 19.58 17.40
C VAL A 24 -7.47 18.15 17.91
N CYS A 25 -7.73 17.17 17.01
CA CYS A 25 -7.83 15.76 17.39
C CYS A 25 -6.56 15.21 18.04
N LEU A 26 -5.38 15.63 17.58
CA LEU A 26 -4.10 15.23 18.16
C LEU A 26 -3.79 15.92 19.49
N SER A 27 -4.45 17.04 19.78
CA SER A 27 -4.18 17.89 20.94
C SER A 27 -5.26 17.80 22.01
N LEU A 28 -6.18 16.83 21.95
CA LEU A 28 -7.32 16.75 22.88
C LEU A 28 -6.90 16.68 24.35
N ASP A 29 -5.80 16.00 24.67
CA ASP A 29 -5.28 15.89 26.04
C ASP A 29 -4.80 17.24 26.62
N THR A 30 -4.38 18.17 25.76
CA THR A 30 -3.99 19.52 26.18
C THR A 30 -5.16 20.51 26.13
N LEU A 31 -6.08 20.31 25.18
CA LEU A 31 -7.23 21.20 24.97
C LEU A 31 -8.41 20.90 25.90
N CYS A 32 -8.49 19.69 26.47
CA CYS A 32 -9.61 19.26 27.31
C CYS A 32 -9.22 19.03 28.78
N SER A 33 -10.19 19.27 29.67
CA SER A 33 -10.20 18.82 31.06
C SER A 33 -11.11 17.60 31.19
N ARG A 34 -10.88 16.76 32.20
CA ARG A 34 -11.70 15.58 32.48
C ARG A 34 -12.74 15.88 33.56
N ARG A 35 -14.02 15.58 33.29
CA ARG A 35 -15.13 15.66 34.25
C ARG A 35 -15.07 14.49 35.25
N THR A 36 -15.87 14.56 36.30
CA THR A 36 -15.93 13.54 37.37
C THR A 36 -16.35 12.16 36.87
N ASP A 37 -17.13 12.10 35.80
CA ASP A 37 -17.56 10.85 35.15
C ASP A 37 -16.55 10.34 34.10
N GLY A 38 -15.38 10.96 34.02
CA GLY A 38 -14.34 10.59 33.06
C GLY A 38 -14.50 11.21 31.66
N SER A 39 -15.60 11.92 31.37
CA SER A 39 -15.83 12.56 30.07
C SER A 39 -14.98 13.82 29.86
N LEU A 40 -14.57 14.10 28.62
CA LEU A 40 -13.77 15.28 28.28
C LEU A 40 -14.62 16.53 28.06
N CYS A 41 -14.08 17.68 28.43
CA CYS A 41 -14.65 19.01 28.22
C CYS A 41 -13.55 19.99 27.82
N LEU A 42 -13.74 20.76 26.75
CA LEU A 42 -12.77 21.79 26.36
C LEU A 42 -12.64 22.88 27.44
N HIS A 43 -11.42 23.38 27.68
CA HIS A 43 -11.15 24.40 28.70
C HIS A 43 -11.83 25.75 28.40
N SER A 44 -11.85 26.15 27.13
CA SER A 44 -12.58 27.32 26.64
C SER A 44 -12.91 27.10 25.16
N ALA A 45 -14.18 26.90 24.83
CA ALA A 45 -14.62 26.89 23.44
C ALA A 45 -15.48 28.12 23.15
N SER A 46 -15.08 28.90 22.14
CA SER A 46 -16.00 29.78 21.45
C SER A 46 -17.10 28.93 20.79
N VAL A 47 -18.27 29.51 20.55
CA VAL A 47 -19.34 28.83 19.81
C VAL A 47 -18.79 28.34 18.47
N PHE A 48 -18.75 27.02 18.29
CA PHE A 48 -18.27 26.41 17.07
C PHE A 48 -19.35 26.53 16.00
N PRO A 49 -18.99 26.90 14.76
CA PRO A 49 -19.90 26.76 13.63
C PRO A 49 -20.40 25.31 13.55
N GLN A 50 -21.68 25.15 13.25
CA GLN A 50 -22.37 23.86 13.24
C GLN A 50 -21.66 22.85 12.32
N GLU A 51 -21.28 23.30 11.13
CA GLU A 51 -20.58 22.48 10.14
C GLU A 51 -19.20 22.03 10.61
N MET A 52 -18.50 22.86 11.39
CA MET A 52 -17.21 22.52 11.97
C MET A 52 -17.34 21.52 13.13
N ALA A 53 -18.42 21.61 13.91
CA ALA A 53 -18.70 20.63 14.97
C ALA A 53 -18.99 19.23 14.39
N ASP A 54 -19.82 19.16 13.34
CA ASP A 54 -20.08 17.91 12.59
C ASP A 54 -18.77 17.35 12.00
N GLN A 55 -17.95 18.21 11.36
CA GLN A 55 -16.66 17.80 10.78
C GLN A 55 -15.67 17.31 11.84
N LEU A 56 -15.59 17.96 13.00
CA LEU A 56 -14.72 17.55 14.10
C LEU A 56 -15.12 16.15 14.60
N LEU A 57 -16.41 15.92 14.87
CA LEU A 57 -16.89 14.61 15.31
C LEU A 57 -16.61 13.53 14.26
N LEU A 58 -16.89 13.81 12.99
CA LEU A 58 -16.61 12.87 11.89
C LEU A 58 -15.12 12.55 11.78
N LEU A 59 -14.25 13.55 11.92
CA LEU A 59 -12.80 13.36 11.89
C LEU A 59 -12.32 12.54 13.09
N MET A 60 -12.89 12.78 14.28
CA MET A 60 -12.61 12.00 15.48
C MET A 60 -13.01 10.53 15.32
N SER A 61 -14.18 10.27 14.71
CA SER A 61 -14.61 8.90 14.36
C SER A 61 -13.65 8.25 13.38
N LYS A 62 -13.31 8.91 12.27
CA LYS A 62 -12.37 8.38 11.25
C LYS A 62 -10.97 8.11 11.77
N LYS A 63 -10.48 8.91 12.72
CA LYS A 63 -9.16 8.74 13.34
C LYS A 63 -9.16 7.71 14.48
N GLY A 64 -10.32 7.14 14.81
CA GLY A 64 -10.45 6.15 15.90
C GLY A 64 -10.25 6.73 17.29
N VAL A 65 -10.39 8.05 17.48
CA VAL A 65 -10.23 8.72 18.77
C VAL A 65 -11.56 8.95 19.49
N LEU A 66 -12.69 8.76 18.81
CA LEU A 66 -14.02 8.93 19.38
C LEU A 66 -14.42 7.74 20.27
N ASN A 67 -14.64 7.99 21.56
CA ASN A 67 -15.03 7.03 22.59
C ASN A 67 -15.85 7.74 23.69
N ASP A 68 -16.28 7.01 24.73
CA ASP A 68 -17.05 7.54 25.86
C ASP A 68 -16.49 8.83 26.48
N ALA A 69 -15.16 8.92 26.58
CA ALA A 69 -14.50 10.09 27.14
C ALA A 69 -14.57 11.27 26.15
N THR A 70 -14.15 11.05 24.90
CA THR A 70 -14.00 12.13 23.91
C THR A 70 -15.34 12.61 23.33
N VAL A 71 -16.35 11.75 23.20
CA VAL A 71 -17.71 12.16 22.78
C VAL A 71 -18.34 13.13 23.80
N GLY A 72 -17.88 13.09 25.05
CA GLY A 72 -18.27 14.01 26.12
C GLY A 72 -18.04 15.51 25.81
N ILE A 73 -17.16 15.84 24.85
CA ILE A 73 -16.94 17.21 24.39
C ILE A 73 -18.24 17.81 23.84
N PHE A 74 -19.04 17.00 23.16
CA PHE A 74 -20.26 17.41 22.48
C PHE A 74 -21.49 17.51 23.40
N ARG A 75 -21.34 17.28 24.71
CA ARG A 75 -22.44 17.49 25.67
C ARG A 75 -22.88 18.97 25.77
N ASP A 76 -21.97 19.92 25.49
CA ASP A 76 -22.32 21.34 25.46
C ASP A 76 -22.98 21.72 24.12
N CYS A 77 -24.30 21.62 24.07
CA CYS A 77 -25.11 21.96 22.90
C CYS A 77 -25.11 23.46 22.56
N LYS A 78 -24.59 24.33 23.43
CA LYS A 78 -24.44 25.76 23.12
C LYS A 78 -23.17 26.00 22.31
N GLN A 79 -22.10 25.29 22.64
CA GLN A 79 -20.80 25.44 21.98
C GLN A 79 -20.69 24.55 20.73
N PHE A 80 -21.19 23.32 20.76
CA PHE A 80 -21.04 22.34 19.68
C PHE A 80 -22.40 21.85 19.19
N ARG A 81 -23.07 22.65 18.36
CA ARG A 81 -24.36 22.22 17.80
C ARG A 81 -24.13 21.17 16.73
N LEU A 82 -24.63 19.95 16.97
CA LEU A 82 -24.55 18.86 15.99
C LEU A 82 -25.84 18.73 15.19
N ARG A 83 -25.71 18.44 13.90
CA ARG A 83 -26.83 18.02 13.04
C ARG A 83 -26.55 16.74 12.29
N ARG A 84 -25.30 16.50 11.89
CA ARG A 84 -24.87 15.29 11.19
C ARG A 84 -23.79 14.60 11.99
N VAL A 85 -24.11 13.40 12.46
CA VAL A 85 -23.25 12.65 13.37
C VAL A 85 -22.94 11.30 12.76
N SER A 86 -21.65 10.93 12.75
CA SER A 86 -21.22 9.56 12.46
C SER A 86 -20.35 9.08 13.61
N ILE A 87 -20.83 8.05 14.30
CA ILE A 87 -20.10 7.31 15.32
C ILE A 87 -19.74 5.91 14.82
N ARG A 88 -19.67 5.73 13.49
CA ARG A 88 -19.41 4.44 12.85
C ARG A 88 -18.16 3.78 13.44
N SER A 89 -18.26 2.50 13.78
CA SER A 89 -17.16 1.67 14.29
C SER A 89 -16.45 2.25 15.53
N CYS A 90 -17.10 3.14 16.28
CA CYS A 90 -16.56 3.72 17.51
C CYS A 90 -16.91 2.86 18.74
N THR A 91 -16.26 3.15 19.87
CA THR A 91 -16.54 2.55 21.19
C THR A 91 -17.32 3.56 22.04
N VAL A 92 -18.63 3.64 21.81
CA VAL A 92 -19.52 4.58 22.50
C VAL A 92 -20.64 3.81 23.18
N SER A 93 -20.71 3.88 24.51
CA SER A 93 -21.75 3.25 25.33
C SER A 93 -23.10 3.97 25.18
N ALA A 94 -24.17 3.28 25.59
CA ALA A 94 -25.53 3.85 25.60
C ALA A 94 -25.62 5.14 26.44
N ASP A 95 -24.97 5.17 27.61
CA ASP A 95 -24.97 6.35 28.48
C ASP A 95 -24.24 7.53 27.85
N ALA A 96 -23.06 7.28 27.24
CA ALA A 96 -22.30 8.32 26.56
C ALA A 96 -23.06 8.87 25.34
N PHE A 97 -23.69 7.99 24.55
CA PHE A 97 -24.57 8.35 23.44
C PHE A 97 -25.73 9.23 23.92
N HIS A 98 -26.44 8.79 24.97
CA HIS A 98 -27.61 9.49 25.50
C HIS A 98 -27.25 10.87 26.03
N LEU A 99 -26.13 11.01 26.74
CA LEU A 99 -25.74 12.29 27.33
C LEU A 99 -25.14 13.26 26.30
N ALA A 100 -24.40 12.77 25.31
CA ALA A 100 -23.66 13.62 24.38
C ALA A 100 -24.40 13.92 23.08
N LEU A 101 -25.21 12.99 22.56
CA LEU A 101 -25.75 13.07 21.19
C LEU A 101 -27.27 13.28 21.15
N CYS A 102 -28.04 12.61 22.01
CA CYS A 102 -29.49 12.75 22.06
C CYS A 102 -30.02 14.18 22.36
N PRO A 103 -29.32 15.05 23.11
CA PRO A 103 -29.78 16.42 23.33
C PRO A 103 -29.75 17.31 22.08
N HIS A 104 -29.05 16.90 21.01
CA HIS A 104 -28.93 17.68 19.77
C HIS A 104 -30.14 17.51 18.86
N ARG A 105 -30.40 18.53 18.04
CA ARG A 105 -31.40 18.49 16.97
C ARG A 105 -30.82 17.82 15.72
N LEU A 106 -30.60 16.51 15.81
CA LEU A 106 -29.99 15.73 14.73
C LEU A 106 -30.89 15.67 13.50
N GLN A 107 -30.25 15.74 12.33
CA GLN A 107 -30.83 15.47 11.03
C GLN A 107 -30.34 14.13 10.47
N GLU A 108 -29.11 13.75 10.79
CA GLU A 108 -28.48 12.53 10.30
C GLU A 108 -27.68 11.87 11.42
N LEU A 109 -27.87 10.56 11.58
CA LEU A 109 -27.06 9.73 12.46
C LEU A 109 -26.63 8.45 11.73
N ASP A 110 -25.33 8.22 11.67
CA ASP A 110 -24.73 6.92 11.33
C ASP A 110 -24.12 6.29 12.59
N ALA A 111 -24.79 5.27 13.11
CA ALA A 111 -24.37 4.45 14.24
C ALA A 111 -23.91 3.04 13.79
N SER A 112 -23.54 2.87 12.52
CA SER A 112 -23.14 1.57 11.98
C SER A 112 -21.98 0.95 12.76
N TRP A 113 -22.06 -0.34 13.08
CA TRP A 113 -20.97 -1.12 13.69
C TRP A 113 -20.41 -0.53 14.99
N VAL A 114 -21.17 0.28 15.73
CA VAL A 114 -20.76 0.75 17.05
C VAL A 114 -20.60 -0.44 17.99
N SER A 115 -19.54 -0.40 18.79
CA SER A 115 -19.25 -1.40 19.82
C SER A 115 -19.47 -0.79 21.21
N ALA A 116 -19.45 -1.62 22.26
CA ALA A 116 -19.78 -1.28 23.67
C ALA A 116 -21.27 -1.33 24.07
N GLY A 117 -22.02 -2.26 23.47
CA GLY A 117 -23.37 -2.61 23.95
C GLY A 117 -24.48 -1.62 23.58
N LEU A 118 -24.19 -0.66 22.69
CA LEU A 118 -25.21 0.22 22.11
C LEU A 118 -26.10 -0.60 21.16
N THR A 119 -27.39 -0.74 21.50
CA THR A 119 -28.39 -1.47 20.70
C THR A 119 -29.27 -0.53 19.90
N GLY A 120 -29.93 -1.03 18.85
CA GLY A 120 -30.92 -0.27 18.10
C GLY A 120 -32.02 0.32 18.99
N ALA A 121 -32.56 -0.46 19.93
CA ALA A 121 -33.57 0.01 20.88
C ALA A 121 -33.07 1.18 21.76
N THR A 122 -31.82 1.13 22.24
CA THR A 122 -31.23 2.24 23.01
C THR A 122 -31.02 3.50 22.16
N VAL A 123 -30.63 3.35 20.88
CA VAL A 123 -30.50 4.47 19.96
C VAL A 123 -31.84 5.12 19.69
N ILE A 124 -32.87 4.33 19.36
CA ILE A 124 -34.22 4.85 19.07
C ILE A 124 -34.83 5.51 20.30
N SER A 125 -34.76 4.89 21.47
CA SER A 125 -35.29 5.48 22.71
C SER A 125 -34.56 6.76 23.09
N GLY A 126 -33.24 6.81 22.96
CA GLY A 126 -32.43 8.00 23.19
C GLY A 126 -32.81 9.15 22.26
N LEU A 127 -32.90 8.89 20.94
CA LEU A 127 -33.30 9.92 19.97
C LEU A 127 -34.75 10.37 20.19
N ALA A 128 -35.64 9.44 20.48
CA ALA A 128 -37.04 9.73 20.77
C ALA A 128 -37.23 10.48 22.10
N SER A 129 -36.28 10.45 23.03
CA SER A 129 -36.36 11.25 24.26
C SER A 129 -36.38 12.76 23.98
N ASN A 130 -35.81 13.19 22.85
CA ASN A 130 -35.77 14.58 22.42
C ASN A 130 -36.91 14.90 21.42
N PRO A 131 -37.90 15.73 21.79
CA PRO A 131 -39.02 16.07 20.91
C PRO A 131 -38.61 16.71 19.58
N GLU A 132 -37.52 17.49 19.56
CA GLU A 132 -37.03 18.10 18.32
C GLU A 132 -36.50 17.03 17.36
N CYS A 133 -35.75 16.06 17.89
CA CYS A 133 -35.15 14.98 17.13
C CYS A 133 -36.20 14.09 16.45
N ARG A 134 -37.34 13.84 17.10
CA ARG A 134 -38.48 13.10 16.51
C ARG A 134 -38.93 13.67 15.17
N SER A 135 -38.84 14.98 15.00
CA SER A 135 -39.26 15.69 13.78
C SER A 135 -38.11 16.07 12.85
N SER A 136 -36.90 16.25 13.38
CA SER A 136 -35.76 16.73 12.60
C SER A 136 -34.92 15.62 11.99
N LEU A 137 -34.88 14.42 12.59
CA LEU A 137 -34.06 13.33 12.11
C LEU A 137 -34.62 12.79 10.80
N GLN A 138 -33.81 12.83 9.74
CA GLN A 138 -34.18 12.44 8.38
C GLN A 138 -33.47 11.17 7.93
N ARG A 139 -32.21 10.95 8.37
CA ARG A 139 -31.44 9.74 8.04
C ARG A 139 -30.94 9.05 9.30
N LEU A 140 -31.12 7.74 9.33
CA LEU A 140 -30.62 6.88 10.40
C LEU A 140 -30.00 5.62 9.80
N SER A 141 -28.76 5.30 10.20
CA SER A 141 -28.13 4.02 9.90
C SER A 141 -27.77 3.29 11.18
N LEU A 142 -28.29 2.07 11.31
CA LEU A 142 -28.03 1.12 12.40
C LEU A 142 -27.33 -0.15 11.88
N ASN A 143 -26.66 -0.05 10.73
CA ASN A 143 -26.09 -1.22 10.03
C ASN A 143 -25.14 -2.01 10.94
N GLY A 144 -25.36 -3.32 11.05
CA GLY A 144 -24.53 -4.21 11.85
C GLY A 144 -24.75 -4.15 13.37
N LEU A 145 -25.75 -3.40 13.85
CA LEU A 145 -26.14 -3.40 15.26
C LEU A 145 -27.13 -4.54 15.59
N CYS A 146 -27.08 -5.01 16.83
CA CYS A 146 -28.20 -5.74 17.42
C CYS A 146 -29.29 -4.73 17.81
N LEU A 147 -30.53 -4.94 17.36
CA LEU A 147 -31.67 -4.11 17.67
C LEU A 147 -32.14 -4.35 19.11
N ASP A 148 -32.07 -5.60 19.59
CA ASP A 148 -32.55 -6.03 20.93
C ASP A 148 -33.98 -5.56 21.19
N TRP A 149 -34.86 -5.89 20.24
CA TRP A 149 -36.22 -5.34 20.22
C TRP A 149 -37.17 -6.16 21.08
N SER A 150 -37.81 -5.52 22.06
CA SER A 150 -38.82 -6.15 22.92
C SER A 150 -40.09 -5.29 22.98
N LYS A 151 -41.26 -5.92 22.77
CA LYS A 151 -42.59 -5.24 22.76
C LYS A 151 -42.95 -4.52 24.07
N GLY A 152 -42.20 -4.74 25.15
CA GLY A 152 -42.46 -4.17 26.48
C GLY A 152 -41.91 -2.76 26.72
N ASP A 153 -40.95 -2.31 25.90
CA ASP A 153 -40.11 -1.15 26.26
C ASP A 153 -40.65 0.21 25.77
N GLY A 154 -41.79 0.24 25.06
CA GLY A 154 -42.39 1.48 24.55
C GLY A 154 -41.56 2.20 23.48
N VAL A 155 -40.54 1.53 22.93
CA VAL A 155 -39.66 2.04 21.87
C VAL A 155 -40.26 1.68 20.51
N CYS A 156 -40.49 2.67 19.65
CA CYS A 156 -40.99 2.46 18.29
C CYS A 156 -40.24 3.36 17.30
N PHE A 157 -39.83 2.82 16.16
CA PHE A 157 -39.32 3.59 15.01
C PHE A 157 -40.33 4.65 14.58
N SER A 158 -41.61 4.31 14.60
CA SER A 158 -42.69 5.26 14.32
C SER A 158 -42.66 6.51 15.21
N SER A 159 -41.96 6.53 16.35
CA SER A 159 -41.75 7.76 17.13
C SER A 159 -40.91 8.83 16.42
N LEU A 160 -40.08 8.44 15.44
CA LEU A 160 -39.20 9.31 14.65
C LEU A 160 -39.89 9.75 13.35
N GLN A 161 -40.94 10.54 13.51
CA GLN A 161 -41.86 10.98 12.44
C GLN A 161 -41.19 11.70 11.26
N GLY A 162 -40.02 12.31 11.47
CA GLY A 162 -39.24 12.98 10.42
C GLY A 162 -38.44 12.06 9.50
N LEU A 163 -38.35 10.77 9.82
CA LEU A 163 -37.40 9.86 9.19
C LEU A 163 -37.78 9.53 7.74
N ARG A 164 -36.81 9.68 6.84
CA ARG A 164 -36.96 9.46 5.39
C ARG A 164 -36.07 8.34 4.87
N MET A 165 -34.88 8.18 5.44
CA MET A 165 -33.91 7.17 5.04
C MET A 165 -33.52 6.35 6.24
N LEU A 166 -33.70 5.04 6.14
CA LEU A 166 -33.39 4.11 7.21
C LEU A 166 -32.58 2.94 6.65
N ASN A 167 -31.41 2.70 7.25
CA ASN A 167 -30.56 1.57 6.94
C ASN A 167 -30.44 0.64 8.15
N LEU A 168 -31.01 -0.56 8.01
CA LEU A 168 -31.04 -1.65 8.98
C LEU A 168 -30.27 -2.88 8.48
N ALA A 169 -29.37 -2.71 7.51
CA ALA A 169 -28.63 -3.83 6.96
C ALA A 169 -27.85 -4.57 8.07
N ASN A 170 -27.70 -5.89 7.92
CA ASN A 170 -26.96 -6.74 8.86
C ASN A 170 -27.43 -6.65 10.33
N THR A 171 -28.69 -6.33 10.56
CA THR A 171 -29.32 -6.36 11.90
C THR A 171 -30.10 -7.67 12.10
N ASP A 172 -30.53 -7.92 13.33
CA ASP A 172 -31.47 -8.97 13.75
C ASP A 172 -32.96 -8.57 13.52
N LEU A 173 -33.22 -7.69 12.54
CA LEU A 173 -34.56 -7.28 12.15
C LEU A 173 -35.48 -8.49 11.85
N ASP A 174 -36.64 -8.51 12.51
CA ASP A 174 -37.73 -9.46 12.28
C ASP A 174 -38.95 -8.79 11.61
N ASP A 175 -40.00 -9.58 11.37
CA ASP A 175 -41.21 -9.10 10.70
C ASP A 175 -42.00 -8.08 11.54
N GLU A 176 -41.94 -8.15 12.88
CA GLU A 176 -42.66 -7.25 13.76
C GLU A 176 -42.03 -5.85 13.76
N VAL A 177 -40.71 -5.79 13.83
CA VAL A 177 -39.96 -4.53 13.73
C VAL A 177 -40.13 -3.93 12.34
N LEU A 178 -40.14 -4.75 11.29
CA LEU A 178 -40.38 -4.27 9.93
C LEU A 178 -41.77 -3.62 9.80
N GLU A 179 -42.78 -4.13 10.49
CA GLU A 179 -44.11 -3.53 10.53
C GLU A 179 -44.10 -2.12 11.15
N ASP A 180 -43.42 -1.92 12.28
CA ASP A 180 -43.26 -0.59 12.91
C ASP A 180 -42.45 0.37 12.03
N VAL A 181 -41.39 -0.12 11.38
CA VAL A 181 -40.62 0.67 10.40
C VAL A 181 -41.50 1.14 9.24
N CYS A 182 -42.34 0.25 8.71
CA CYS A 182 -43.22 0.57 7.58
C CYS A 182 -44.37 1.53 7.95
N ALA A 183 -44.64 1.74 9.24
CA ALA A 183 -45.59 2.73 9.74
C ALA A 183 -45.06 4.17 9.73
N LEU A 184 -43.77 4.38 9.42
CA LEU A 184 -43.17 5.72 9.29
C LEU A 184 -43.84 6.54 8.17
N PRO A 185 -44.30 7.78 8.45
CA PRO A 185 -45.16 8.53 7.52
C PRO A 185 -44.41 9.11 6.31
N HIS A 186 -43.09 9.18 6.37
CA HIS A 186 -42.24 9.86 5.39
C HIS A 186 -41.11 8.98 4.87
N LEU A 187 -41.17 7.66 5.09
CA LEU A 187 -40.11 6.74 4.68
C LEU A 187 -40.02 6.69 3.14
N GLU A 188 -38.88 7.12 2.62
CA GLU A 188 -38.56 7.18 1.19
C GLU A 188 -37.51 6.15 0.77
N MET A 189 -36.57 5.81 1.66
CA MET A 189 -35.50 4.84 1.41
C MET A 189 -35.37 3.88 2.59
N LEU A 190 -35.40 2.58 2.28
CA LEU A 190 -35.24 1.51 3.25
C LEU A 190 -34.19 0.52 2.76
N ASP A 191 -33.20 0.24 3.60
CA ASP A 191 -32.24 -0.85 3.42
C ASP A 191 -32.42 -1.90 4.52
N ILE A 192 -32.78 -3.10 4.10
CA ILE A 192 -33.05 -4.30 4.93
C ILE A 192 -32.14 -5.46 4.52
N SER A 193 -31.00 -5.14 3.91
CA SER A 193 -30.07 -6.15 3.41
C SER A 193 -29.58 -7.08 4.53
N CYS A 194 -29.35 -8.36 4.22
CA CYS A 194 -28.85 -9.34 5.16
C CYS A 194 -29.72 -9.56 6.42
N CYS A 195 -30.99 -9.13 6.43
CA CYS A 195 -31.91 -9.32 7.56
C CYS A 195 -32.63 -10.68 7.50
N GLY A 196 -33.18 -11.11 8.64
CA GLY A 196 -33.89 -12.37 8.84
C GLY A 196 -35.41 -12.28 8.67
N ILE A 197 -35.91 -11.39 7.82
CA ILE A 197 -37.35 -11.21 7.62
C ILE A 197 -37.93 -12.33 6.73
N SER A 198 -39.14 -12.78 7.06
CA SER A 198 -39.84 -13.83 6.31
C SER A 198 -40.75 -13.27 5.23
N THR A 199 -41.22 -12.02 5.38
CA THR A 199 -42.19 -11.42 4.47
C THR A 199 -41.94 -9.94 4.18
N LEU A 200 -42.20 -9.52 2.94
CA LEU A 200 -42.20 -8.12 2.51
C LEU A 200 -43.59 -7.47 2.55
N THR A 201 -44.61 -8.18 3.05
CA THR A 201 -45.98 -7.65 3.13
C THR A 201 -46.08 -6.30 3.87
N PRO A 202 -45.33 -6.02 4.96
CA PRO A 202 -45.40 -4.74 5.65
C PRO A 202 -45.09 -3.51 4.78
N LEU A 203 -44.28 -3.65 3.72
CA LEU A 203 -43.96 -2.57 2.79
C LEU A 203 -45.20 -1.94 2.13
N LEU A 204 -46.32 -2.66 2.11
CA LEU A 204 -47.59 -2.14 1.61
C LEU A 204 -48.11 -0.93 2.40
N GLN A 205 -47.69 -0.76 3.66
CA GLN A 205 -48.06 0.39 4.49
C GLN A 205 -47.37 1.69 4.01
N CYS A 206 -46.12 1.60 3.55
CA CYS A 206 -45.33 2.72 3.05
C CYS A 206 -45.29 2.80 1.50
N LYS A 207 -46.13 2.05 0.78
CA LYS A 207 -46.14 1.97 -0.69
C LYS A 207 -46.26 3.32 -1.42
N ASN A 208 -46.89 4.30 -0.77
CA ASN A 208 -47.12 5.63 -1.34
C ASN A 208 -45.90 6.55 -1.17
N THR A 209 -45.01 6.28 -0.21
CA THR A 209 -43.86 7.12 0.12
C THR A 209 -42.53 6.50 -0.32
N LEU A 210 -42.44 5.17 -0.29
CA LEU A 210 -41.21 4.43 -0.58
C LEU A 210 -40.78 4.62 -2.04
N LYS A 211 -39.56 5.13 -2.23
CA LYS A 211 -38.92 5.38 -3.53
C LYS A 211 -37.72 4.49 -3.78
N SER A 212 -37.07 4.00 -2.73
CA SER A 212 -35.88 3.17 -2.82
C SER A 212 -35.94 2.01 -1.82
N LEU A 213 -35.79 0.79 -2.30
CA LEU A 213 -35.71 -0.40 -1.46
C LEU A 213 -34.43 -1.16 -1.79
N ILE A 214 -33.61 -1.43 -0.77
CA ILE A 214 -32.46 -2.32 -0.85
C ILE A 214 -32.74 -3.54 0.01
N ALA A 215 -32.85 -4.69 -0.64
CA ALA A 215 -33.19 -5.97 -0.05
C ALA A 215 -32.19 -7.04 -0.54
N HIS A 216 -30.91 -6.71 -0.42
CA HIS A 216 -29.82 -7.60 -0.81
C HIS A 216 -29.69 -8.76 0.20
N ARG A 217 -29.63 -10.00 -0.29
CA ARG A 217 -29.39 -11.21 0.52
C ARG A 217 -30.31 -11.32 1.76
N LEU A 218 -31.63 -11.31 1.56
CA LEU A 218 -32.58 -11.58 2.64
C LEU A 218 -32.48 -13.04 3.09
N ARG A 219 -32.10 -13.28 4.35
CA ARG A 219 -31.65 -14.60 4.83
C ARG A 219 -32.77 -15.63 5.01
N GLN A 220 -34.00 -15.18 5.24
CA GLN A 220 -35.13 -16.03 5.64
C GLN A 220 -36.42 -15.73 4.87
N LEU A 221 -36.33 -15.06 3.71
CA LEU A 221 -37.52 -14.70 2.94
C LEU A 221 -38.28 -15.95 2.48
N ASP A 222 -39.43 -16.21 3.08
CA ASP A 222 -40.30 -17.34 2.79
C ASP A 222 -41.64 -16.85 2.22
N MET A 223 -41.59 -16.46 0.96
CA MET A 223 -42.76 -16.03 0.21
C MET A 223 -42.88 -16.82 -1.09
N SER A 224 -44.10 -17.20 -1.44
CA SER A 224 -44.37 -17.73 -2.77
C SER A 224 -44.10 -16.67 -3.85
N PRO A 225 -43.67 -17.05 -5.06
CA PRO A 225 -43.36 -16.08 -6.11
C PRO A 225 -44.54 -15.16 -6.45
N SER A 226 -45.75 -15.69 -6.47
CA SER A 226 -46.98 -14.93 -6.72
C SER A 226 -47.27 -13.89 -5.65
N ARG A 227 -47.02 -14.21 -4.38
CA ARG A 227 -47.24 -13.27 -3.27
C ARG A 227 -46.18 -12.17 -3.25
N LEU A 228 -44.92 -12.50 -3.53
CA LEU A 228 -43.84 -11.53 -3.60
C LEU A 228 -44.05 -10.58 -4.79
N LEU A 229 -44.39 -11.11 -5.97
CA LEU A 229 -44.74 -10.31 -7.14
C LEU A 229 -45.95 -9.40 -6.90
N PHE A 230 -46.96 -9.87 -6.16
CA PHE A 230 -48.09 -9.05 -5.75
C PHE A 230 -47.64 -7.83 -4.93
N VAL A 231 -46.76 -8.02 -3.94
CA VAL A 231 -46.22 -6.90 -3.14
C VAL A 231 -45.50 -5.91 -4.04
N LEU A 232 -44.57 -6.37 -4.89
CA LEU A 232 -43.83 -5.51 -5.82
C LEU A 232 -44.75 -4.73 -6.77
N THR A 233 -45.86 -5.34 -7.21
CA THR A 233 -46.86 -4.68 -8.07
C THR A 233 -47.53 -3.48 -7.38
N GLN A 234 -47.69 -3.52 -6.05
CA GLN A 234 -48.30 -2.43 -5.29
C GLN A 234 -47.34 -1.25 -5.02
N LEU A 235 -46.02 -1.45 -5.16
CA LEU A 235 -44.99 -0.45 -4.87
C LEU A 235 -44.78 0.52 -6.05
N GLN A 236 -45.83 1.23 -6.44
CA GLN A 236 -45.86 1.98 -7.70
C GLN A 236 -44.88 3.17 -7.78
N ASN A 237 -44.48 3.70 -6.62
CA ASN A 237 -43.58 4.86 -6.51
C ASN A 237 -42.09 4.47 -6.38
N VAL A 238 -41.79 3.17 -6.28
CA VAL A 238 -40.41 2.70 -6.17
C VAL A 238 -39.68 2.96 -7.49
N ARG A 239 -38.57 3.69 -7.38
CA ARG A 239 -37.66 4.08 -8.46
C ARG A 239 -36.38 3.26 -8.47
N HIS A 240 -35.93 2.84 -7.29
CA HIS A 240 -34.73 2.04 -7.11
C HIS A 240 -35.10 0.76 -6.34
N LEU A 241 -34.90 -0.39 -6.96
CA LEU A 241 -35.05 -1.68 -6.33
C LEU A 241 -33.73 -2.44 -6.44
N ASP A 242 -33.16 -2.81 -5.32
CA ASP A 242 -32.08 -3.79 -5.25
C ASP A 242 -32.63 -5.05 -4.58
N PHE A 243 -32.66 -6.13 -5.35
CA PHE A 243 -33.09 -7.45 -4.93
C PHE A 243 -32.01 -8.50 -5.24
N SER A 244 -30.74 -8.07 -5.23
CA SER A 244 -29.57 -8.91 -5.48
C SER A 244 -29.34 -9.94 -4.37
N ASP A 245 -28.50 -10.94 -4.65
CA ASP A 245 -28.14 -12.00 -3.70
C ASP A 245 -26.68 -12.44 -3.87
N ASP A 246 -26.16 -13.19 -2.90
CA ASP A 246 -24.78 -13.71 -2.89
C ASP A 246 -24.66 -15.10 -3.53
N HIS A 247 -25.63 -15.55 -4.34
CA HIS A 247 -25.68 -16.90 -4.91
C HIS A 247 -24.64 -17.11 -6.05
N LEU A 248 -23.36 -17.23 -5.66
CA LEU A 248 -22.23 -17.45 -6.56
C LEU A 248 -21.90 -18.94 -6.80
N SER A 249 -22.51 -19.88 -6.08
CA SER A 249 -22.32 -21.33 -6.26
C SER A 249 -23.38 -21.98 -7.17
N GLU A 250 -23.00 -23.00 -7.94
CA GLU A 250 -23.92 -23.73 -8.84
C GLU A 250 -24.96 -24.62 -8.13
N ASP A 251 -24.73 -24.95 -6.86
CA ASP A 251 -25.52 -25.95 -6.11
C ASP A 251 -26.77 -25.39 -5.40
N SER A 252 -27.09 -24.10 -5.54
CA SER A 252 -28.30 -23.54 -4.94
C SER A 252 -29.52 -23.88 -5.80
N ASP A 253 -30.34 -24.83 -5.34
CA ASP A 253 -31.68 -25.05 -5.88
C ASP A 253 -32.43 -23.71 -5.93
N GLY A 254 -32.85 -23.31 -7.13
CA GLY A 254 -33.34 -21.96 -7.39
C GLY A 254 -34.50 -21.60 -6.47
N SER A 255 -34.33 -20.47 -5.79
CA SER A 255 -35.24 -20.01 -4.74
C SER A 255 -36.54 -19.46 -5.32
N ASN A 256 -37.58 -19.37 -4.49
CA ASN A 256 -38.81 -18.65 -4.84
C ASN A 256 -38.53 -17.18 -5.25
N ALA A 257 -37.49 -16.58 -4.68
CA ALA A 257 -37.05 -15.23 -5.02
C ALA A 257 -36.50 -15.16 -6.46
N ASP A 258 -35.72 -16.15 -6.90
CA ASP A 258 -35.19 -16.22 -8.27
C ASP A 258 -36.32 -16.35 -9.31
N GLU A 259 -37.30 -17.20 -9.03
CA GLU A 259 -38.50 -17.33 -9.87
C GLU A 259 -39.32 -16.03 -9.91
N THR A 260 -39.38 -15.29 -8.80
CA THR A 260 -40.05 -13.97 -8.76
C THR A 260 -39.31 -12.95 -9.62
N VAL A 261 -37.98 -12.93 -9.57
CA VAL A 261 -37.17 -12.04 -10.41
C VAL A 261 -37.37 -12.36 -11.88
N ARG A 262 -37.41 -13.65 -12.25
CA ARG A 262 -37.75 -14.07 -13.61
C ARG A 262 -39.13 -13.54 -14.04
N GLN A 263 -40.15 -13.74 -13.22
CA GLN A 263 -41.51 -13.24 -13.48
C GLN A 263 -41.60 -11.70 -13.50
N LEU A 264 -40.79 -11.00 -12.71
CA LEU A 264 -40.69 -9.54 -12.73
C LEU A 264 -40.12 -9.04 -14.05
N LEU A 265 -39.09 -9.71 -14.57
CA LEU A 265 -38.44 -9.35 -15.83
C LEU A 265 -39.31 -9.69 -17.06
N GLU A 266 -40.01 -10.83 -17.03
CA GLU A 266 -40.97 -11.23 -18.07
C GLU A 266 -42.32 -10.49 -17.97
N GLY A 267 -42.58 -9.85 -16.83
CA GLY A 267 -43.85 -9.25 -16.49
C GLY A 267 -44.15 -7.93 -17.23
N SER A 268 -45.39 -7.47 -17.08
CA SER A 268 -45.86 -6.21 -17.66
C SER A 268 -45.08 -5.00 -17.10
N PRO A 269 -44.81 -3.95 -17.90
CA PRO A 269 -44.21 -2.70 -17.42
C PRO A 269 -45.09 -1.95 -16.41
N GLN A 270 -46.32 -2.40 -16.18
CA GLN A 270 -47.20 -1.90 -15.11
C GLN A 270 -46.73 -2.30 -13.70
N VAL A 271 -45.91 -3.36 -13.56
CA VAL A 271 -45.27 -3.70 -12.28
C VAL A 271 -44.13 -2.72 -12.04
N LEU A 272 -44.08 -2.01 -10.91
CA LEU A 272 -43.07 -0.97 -10.63
C LEU A 272 -42.94 0.06 -11.79
N PRO A 273 -44.00 0.82 -12.13
CA PRO A 273 -44.03 1.72 -13.28
C PRO A 273 -43.04 2.88 -13.18
N SER A 274 -42.62 3.28 -11.97
CA SER A 274 -41.67 4.36 -11.74
C SER A 274 -40.20 3.92 -11.70
N LEU A 275 -39.91 2.64 -11.94
CA LEU A 275 -38.58 2.06 -11.77
C LEU A 275 -37.58 2.61 -12.80
N VAL A 276 -36.46 3.15 -12.31
CA VAL A 276 -35.33 3.62 -13.12
C VAL A 276 -34.05 2.84 -12.85
N SER A 277 -34.04 1.97 -11.84
CA SER A 277 -32.87 1.26 -11.38
C SER A 277 -33.29 -0.07 -10.77
N LEU A 278 -32.82 -1.16 -11.36
CA LEU A 278 -33.03 -2.51 -10.85
C LEU A 278 -31.68 -3.19 -10.63
N ASP A 279 -31.46 -3.80 -9.47
CA ASP A 279 -30.33 -4.71 -9.26
C ASP A 279 -30.84 -6.10 -8.91
N VAL A 280 -30.45 -7.08 -9.71
CA VAL A 280 -30.77 -8.51 -9.52
C VAL A 280 -29.50 -9.35 -9.60
N SER A 281 -28.34 -8.73 -9.36
CA SER A 281 -27.05 -9.41 -9.37
C SER A 281 -27.04 -10.63 -8.44
N GLY A 282 -26.35 -11.68 -8.86
CA GLY A 282 -26.29 -12.98 -8.18
C GLY A 282 -27.57 -13.80 -8.23
N ARG A 283 -28.67 -13.30 -8.80
CA ARG A 283 -29.89 -14.12 -9.02
C ARG A 283 -29.69 -15.03 -10.23
N ARG A 284 -29.89 -16.32 -10.02
CA ARG A 284 -29.81 -17.35 -11.09
C ARG A 284 -31.20 -17.55 -11.73
N ARG A 285 -31.27 -18.26 -12.86
CA ARG A 285 -32.51 -18.55 -13.64
C ARG A 285 -33.15 -17.36 -14.36
N ILE A 286 -32.42 -16.26 -14.49
CA ILE A 286 -32.79 -15.19 -15.43
C ILE A 286 -32.44 -15.66 -16.85
N THR A 287 -33.27 -15.33 -17.83
CA THR A 287 -33.02 -15.63 -19.25
C THR A 287 -32.72 -14.35 -20.03
N GLU A 288 -31.93 -14.45 -21.09
CA GLU A 288 -31.70 -13.30 -21.99
C GLU A 288 -33.01 -12.78 -22.62
N THR A 289 -33.99 -13.66 -22.85
CA THR A 289 -35.30 -13.27 -23.35
C THR A 289 -36.06 -12.39 -22.36
N ALA A 290 -35.98 -12.70 -21.06
CA ALA A 290 -36.56 -11.87 -20.01
C ALA A 290 -35.86 -10.51 -19.91
N VAL A 291 -34.52 -10.48 -19.95
CA VAL A 291 -33.74 -9.22 -19.92
C VAL A 291 -34.09 -8.34 -21.13
N ARG A 292 -34.13 -8.92 -22.33
CA ARG A 292 -34.51 -8.21 -23.57
C ARG A 292 -35.90 -7.59 -23.44
N ALA A 293 -36.90 -8.39 -23.07
CA ALA A 293 -38.28 -7.92 -22.90
C ALA A 293 -38.36 -6.78 -21.86
N PHE A 294 -37.66 -6.92 -20.74
CA PHE A 294 -37.66 -5.93 -19.66
C PHE A 294 -37.08 -4.58 -20.09
N VAL A 295 -35.93 -4.60 -20.76
CA VAL A 295 -35.21 -3.38 -21.18
C VAL A 295 -35.95 -2.68 -22.33
N GLU A 296 -36.47 -3.43 -23.29
CA GLU A 296 -37.26 -2.88 -24.41
C GLU A 296 -38.56 -2.21 -23.92
N ALA A 297 -39.21 -2.80 -22.91
CA ALA A 297 -40.42 -2.25 -22.31
C ALA A 297 -40.16 -1.00 -21.45
N ARG A 298 -38.91 -0.72 -21.04
CA ARG A 298 -38.56 0.32 -20.05
C ARG A 298 -37.44 1.24 -20.53
N ARG A 299 -37.77 2.13 -21.47
CA ARG A 299 -36.82 3.13 -22.01
C ARG A 299 -36.29 4.15 -20.99
N GLY A 300 -36.96 4.31 -19.84
CA GLY A 300 -36.53 5.19 -18.75
C GLY A 300 -35.53 4.57 -17.76
N LEU A 301 -35.14 3.30 -17.97
CA LEU A 301 -34.20 2.61 -17.10
C LEU A 301 -32.80 3.20 -17.25
N VAL A 302 -32.18 3.58 -16.14
CA VAL A 302 -30.84 4.18 -16.06
C VAL A 302 -29.81 3.17 -15.54
N PHE A 303 -30.26 2.19 -14.75
CA PHE A 303 -29.39 1.16 -14.18
C PHE A 303 -30.02 -0.22 -14.19
N LEU A 304 -29.22 -1.23 -14.57
CA LEU A 304 -29.57 -2.64 -14.45
C LEU A 304 -28.36 -3.45 -13.92
N GLY A 305 -28.52 -4.10 -12.77
CA GLY A 305 -27.49 -4.94 -12.18
C GLY A 305 -27.66 -6.40 -12.53
N LEU A 306 -26.68 -6.96 -13.24
CA LEU A 306 -26.67 -8.34 -13.79
C LEU A 306 -25.39 -9.10 -13.44
N MET A 307 -24.61 -8.64 -12.47
CA MET A 307 -23.37 -9.30 -12.08
C MET A 307 -23.65 -10.74 -11.61
N ALA A 308 -22.89 -11.72 -12.12
CA ALA A 308 -23.06 -13.13 -11.77
C ALA A 308 -24.48 -13.69 -12.01
N THR A 309 -25.19 -13.18 -13.03
CA THR A 309 -26.50 -13.72 -13.46
C THR A 309 -26.42 -14.64 -14.67
N GLY A 310 -25.30 -14.61 -15.41
CA GLY A 310 -25.09 -15.39 -16.63
C GLY A 310 -25.79 -14.83 -17.89
N VAL A 311 -26.42 -13.64 -17.80
CA VAL A 311 -27.19 -13.03 -18.90
C VAL A 311 -26.75 -11.59 -19.22
N SER A 312 -25.60 -11.17 -18.69
CA SER A 312 -25.05 -9.81 -18.86
C SER A 312 -24.54 -9.54 -20.29
N SER A 313 -24.39 -10.59 -21.11
CA SER A 313 -24.00 -10.56 -22.53
C SER A 313 -25.15 -10.29 -23.50
N CYS A 314 -26.38 -10.06 -23.01
CA CYS A 314 -27.54 -9.87 -23.88
C CYS A 314 -27.39 -8.66 -24.83
N ASP A 315 -27.47 -8.90 -26.14
CA ASP A 315 -27.32 -7.88 -27.20
C ASP A 315 -28.26 -6.66 -27.04
N ALA A 316 -29.43 -6.86 -26.42
CA ALA A 316 -30.40 -5.78 -26.20
C ALA A 316 -29.82 -4.65 -25.32
N LEU A 317 -28.84 -4.97 -24.46
CA LEU A 317 -28.18 -4.02 -23.57
C LEU A 317 -27.32 -3.01 -24.35
N GLU A 318 -26.71 -3.43 -25.46
CA GLU A 318 -25.86 -2.55 -26.29
C GLU A 318 -26.67 -1.43 -26.98
N THR A 319 -27.95 -1.70 -27.25
CA THR A 319 -28.84 -0.72 -27.90
C THR A 319 -29.24 0.43 -26.97
N CYS A 320 -29.04 0.28 -25.66
CA CYS A 320 -29.51 1.21 -24.62
C CYS A 320 -28.41 2.17 -24.16
N ARG A 321 -28.15 3.23 -24.93
CA ARG A 321 -27.05 4.19 -24.68
C ARG A 321 -27.00 4.85 -23.29
N ASN A 322 -28.15 5.03 -22.63
CA ASN A 322 -28.23 5.68 -21.31
C ASN A 322 -28.27 4.68 -20.14
N LEU A 323 -28.28 3.38 -20.43
CA LEU A 323 -28.36 2.33 -19.41
C LEU A 323 -26.96 1.95 -18.94
N LYS A 324 -26.70 2.14 -17.66
CA LYS A 324 -25.51 1.57 -17.00
C LYS A 324 -25.81 0.15 -16.55
N VAL A 325 -24.91 -0.77 -16.86
CA VAL A 325 -25.06 -2.18 -16.52
C VAL A 325 -23.87 -2.62 -15.67
N THR A 326 -24.11 -3.33 -14.57
CA THR A 326 -23.06 -4.14 -13.90
C THR A 326 -23.20 -5.57 -14.37
N GLY A 327 -22.07 -6.23 -14.59
CA GLY A 327 -22.03 -7.51 -15.27
C GLY A 327 -20.60 -7.94 -15.56
N ASP A 328 -20.50 -9.09 -16.19
CA ASP A 328 -19.28 -9.84 -16.46
C ASP A 328 -18.97 -9.97 -17.97
N ALA A 329 -19.79 -9.39 -18.84
CA ALA A 329 -19.63 -9.56 -20.29
C ALA A 329 -18.54 -8.68 -20.92
N ASN A 330 -18.25 -7.50 -20.35
CA ASN A 330 -17.26 -6.58 -20.92
C ASN A 330 -16.67 -5.61 -19.87
N GLU A 331 -15.63 -4.89 -20.31
CA GLU A 331 -14.89 -3.92 -19.49
C GLU A 331 -15.78 -2.88 -18.81
N SER A 332 -16.73 -2.28 -19.54
CA SER A 332 -17.60 -1.23 -18.99
C SER A 332 -18.46 -1.76 -17.85
N GLN A 333 -18.98 -2.98 -18.01
CA GLN A 333 -19.81 -3.63 -17.01
C GLN A 333 -19.01 -4.00 -15.75
N VAL A 334 -17.82 -4.58 -15.93
CA VAL A 334 -16.93 -4.95 -14.82
C VAL A 334 -16.46 -3.71 -14.07
N CYS A 335 -16.09 -2.64 -14.77
CA CYS A 335 -15.70 -1.38 -14.15
C CYS A 335 -16.87 -0.74 -13.40
N GLU A 336 -18.10 -0.78 -13.92
CA GLU A 336 -19.27 -0.30 -13.20
C GLU A 336 -19.56 -1.14 -11.95
N ALA A 337 -19.31 -2.46 -12.00
CA ALA A 337 -19.48 -3.35 -10.84
C ALA A 337 -18.50 -2.97 -9.72
N LEU A 338 -17.23 -2.75 -10.04
CA LEU A 338 -16.22 -2.29 -9.07
C LEU A 338 -16.55 -0.91 -8.46
N ARG A 339 -17.22 -0.03 -9.21
CA ARG A 339 -17.66 1.28 -8.69
C ARG A 339 -18.83 1.17 -7.73
N ARG A 340 -19.81 0.31 -8.04
CA ARG A 340 -21.08 0.25 -7.30
C ARG A 340 -21.05 -0.69 -6.11
N TYR A 341 -20.36 -1.82 -6.23
CA TYR A 341 -20.37 -2.88 -5.23
C TYR A 341 -19.24 -2.76 -4.21
N ARG A 342 -18.72 -1.55 -3.98
CA ARG A 342 -17.54 -1.29 -3.15
C ARG A 342 -17.53 -2.01 -1.80
N ASP A 343 -18.69 -2.18 -1.16
CA ASP A 343 -18.82 -2.79 0.16
C ASP A 343 -19.29 -4.27 0.10
N ARG A 344 -19.53 -4.82 -1.10
CA ARG A 344 -19.99 -6.20 -1.32
C ARG A 344 -18.83 -7.07 -1.79
N GLU A 345 -18.17 -7.71 -0.84
CA GLU A 345 -16.97 -8.53 -1.06
C GLU A 345 -17.16 -9.56 -2.18
N CYS A 346 -18.31 -10.23 -2.22
CA CYS A 346 -18.66 -11.25 -3.22
C CYS A 346 -18.58 -10.73 -4.66
N PHE A 347 -19.22 -9.60 -4.95
CA PHE A 347 -19.26 -9.00 -6.28
C PHE A 347 -17.96 -8.30 -6.63
N ILE A 348 -17.24 -7.73 -5.65
CA ILE A 348 -15.90 -7.17 -5.87
C ILE A 348 -14.93 -8.26 -6.27
N ARG A 349 -14.94 -9.39 -5.53
CA ARG A 349 -14.11 -10.55 -5.87
C ARG A 349 -14.41 -11.02 -7.29
N GLU A 350 -15.69 -11.21 -7.63
CA GLU A 350 -16.09 -11.65 -8.96
C GLU A 350 -15.66 -10.65 -10.06
N ALA A 351 -15.90 -9.35 -9.84
CA ALA A 351 -15.51 -8.31 -10.80
C ALA A 351 -14.00 -8.26 -11.00
N LEU A 352 -13.20 -8.44 -9.94
CA LEU A 352 -11.76 -8.52 -10.06
C LEU A 352 -11.30 -9.75 -10.84
N VAL A 353 -11.99 -10.90 -10.74
CA VAL A 353 -11.67 -12.09 -11.53
C VAL A 353 -11.87 -11.82 -13.02
N HIS A 354 -12.99 -11.20 -13.39
CA HIS A 354 -13.21 -10.80 -14.79
C HIS A 354 -12.25 -9.71 -15.24
N LEU A 355 -11.93 -8.73 -14.38
CA LEU A 355 -10.95 -7.69 -14.70
C LEU A 355 -9.55 -8.27 -14.91
N TYR A 356 -9.14 -9.25 -14.11
CA TYR A 356 -7.87 -9.94 -14.28
C TYR A 356 -7.76 -10.50 -15.70
N ASN A 357 -8.77 -11.22 -16.18
CA ASN A 357 -8.79 -11.76 -17.54
C ASN A 357 -8.71 -10.66 -18.61
N LEU A 358 -9.39 -9.54 -18.40
CA LEU A 358 -9.36 -8.39 -19.32
C LEU A 358 -8.00 -7.67 -19.34
N THR A 359 -7.20 -7.78 -18.28
CA THR A 359 -5.93 -7.04 -18.13
C THR A 359 -4.70 -7.83 -18.56
N THR A 360 -4.79 -9.14 -18.76
CA THR A 360 -3.64 -10.02 -19.07
C THR A 360 -2.82 -9.57 -20.29
N ASP A 361 -3.47 -9.06 -21.33
CA ASP A 361 -2.84 -8.68 -22.60
C ASP A 361 -2.93 -7.17 -22.91
N ILE A 362 -3.19 -6.35 -21.88
CA ILE A 362 -3.22 -4.89 -22.06
C ILE A 362 -1.80 -4.36 -22.15
N ASN A 363 -1.52 -3.56 -23.18
CA ASN A 363 -0.23 -2.87 -23.35
C ASN A 363 -0.31 -1.36 -23.11
N ASN A 364 -1.52 -0.80 -23.03
CA ASN A 364 -1.73 0.63 -22.83
C ASN A 364 -1.90 0.94 -21.34
N PRO A 365 -1.34 2.05 -20.81
CA PRO A 365 -1.55 2.44 -19.42
C PRO A 365 -3.03 2.69 -19.09
N ARG A 366 -3.54 2.05 -18.03
CA ARG A 366 -4.95 2.13 -17.59
C ARG A 366 -5.10 2.70 -16.17
N PRO A 367 -4.85 4.00 -15.96
CA PRO A 367 -4.97 4.62 -14.64
C PRO A 367 -6.41 4.58 -14.08
N ASP A 368 -7.40 4.51 -14.95
CA ASP A 368 -8.82 4.35 -14.61
C ASP A 368 -9.09 3.00 -13.95
N MET A 369 -8.58 1.91 -14.51
CA MET A 369 -8.73 0.55 -13.95
C MET A 369 -7.94 0.39 -12.66
N LEU A 370 -6.68 0.85 -12.64
CA LEU A 370 -5.84 0.75 -11.45
C LEU A 370 -6.50 1.46 -10.25
N LYS A 371 -7.12 2.62 -10.45
CA LYS A 371 -7.90 3.31 -9.40
C LYS A 371 -9.04 2.45 -8.84
N LEU A 372 -9.74 1.69 -9.69
CA LEU A 372 -10.81 0.80 -9.25
C LEU A 372 -10.26 -0.38 -8.45
N VAL A 373 -9.17 -1.00 -8.91
CA VAL A 373 -8.49 -2.08 -8.18
C VAL A 373 -8.03 -1.61 -6.80
N LEU A 374 -7.39 -0.44 -6.72
CA LEU A 374 -6.98 0.13 -5.43
C LEU A 374 -8.17 0.48 -4.53
N SER A 375 -9.29 0.92 -5.11
CA SER A 375 -10.53 1.16 -4.34
C SER A 375 -11.06 -0.15 -3.74
N ALA A 376 -11.05 -1.25 -4.50
CA ALA A 376 -11.43 -2.57 -4.01
C ALA A 376 -10.49 -3.05 -2.89
N MET A 377 -9.17 -2.93 -3.06
CA MET A 377 -8.19 -3.28 -2.03
C MET A 377 -8.41 -2.51 -0.73
N LYS A 378 -8.65 -1.20 -0.82
CA LYS A 378 -8.89 -0.34 0.36
C LYS A 378 -10.19 -0.65 1.08
N SER A 379 -11.20 -1.16 0.37
CA SER A 379 -12.52 -1.44 0.95
C SER A 379 -12.57 -2.81 1.62
N HIS A 380 -11.71 -3.74 1.20
CA HIS A 380 -11.60 -5.08 1.77
C HIS A 380 -10.15 -5.45 2.16
N PRO A 381 -9.51 -4.69 3.08
CA PRO A 381 -8.11 -4.93 3.44
C PRO A 381 -7.87 -6.29 4.11
N SER A 382 -8.89 -6.85 4.77
CA SER A 382 -8.82 -8.12 5.49
C SER A 382 -9.37 -9.32 4.69
N SER A 383 -9.87 -9.12 3.46
CA SER A 383 -10.33 -10.23 2.62
C SER A 383 -9.18 -10.78 1.79
N LEU A 384 -8.70 -11.97 2.14
CA LEU A 384 -7.68 -12.66 1.36
C LEU A 384 -8.11 -12.84 -0.10
N GLN A 385 -9.38 -13.19 -0.33
CA GLN A 385 -9.89 -13.50 -1.67
C GLN A 385 -9.88 -12.27 -2.58
N VAL A 386 -10.26 -11.10 -2.05
CA VAL A 386 -10.18 -9.83 -2.80
C VAL A 386 -8.73 -9.44 -3.04
N GLN A 387 -7.89 -9.46 -2.01
CA GLN A 387 -6.49 -9.04 -2.15
C GLN A 387 -5.69 -9.94 -3.10
N LEU A 388 -5.97 -11.24 -3.11
CA LEU A 388 -5.30 -12.20 -3.99
C LEU A 388 -5.50 -11.86 -5.47
N VAL A 389 -6.75 -11.59 -5.88
CA VAL A 389 -7.07 -11.26 -7.28
C VAL A 389 -6.70 -9.81 -7.60
N ALA A 390 -6.90 -8.88 -6.67
CA ALA A 390 -6.55 -7.48 -6.85
C ALA A 390 -5.04 -7.29 -7.08
N THR A 391 -4.19 -7.97 -6.31
CA THR A 391 -2.72 -7.91 -6.48
C THR A 391 -2.29 -8.47 -7.83
N ALA A 392 -2.97 -9.49 -8.36
CA ALA A 392 -2.72 -9.99 -9.71
C ALA A 392 -3.11 -8.96 -10.78
N CYS A 393 -4.25 -8.28 -10.62
CA CYS A 393 -4.64 -7.16 -11.50
C CYS A 393 -3.62 -6.02 -11.44
N VAL A 394 -3.13 -5.66 -10.23
CA VAL A 394 -2.09 -4.65 -10.07
C VAL A 394 -0.85 -5.01 -10.88
N PHE A 395 -0.36 -6.24 -10.75
CA PHE A 395 0.79 -6.71 -11.54
C PHE A 395 0.58 -6.53 -13.05
N ASN A 396 -0.56 -6.97 -13.59
CA ASN A 396 -0.89 -6.82 -15.02
C ASN A 396 -0.95 -5.34 -15.46
N LEU A 397 -1.34 -4.45 -14.55
CA LEU A 397 -1.53 -3.01 -14.79
C LEU A 397 -0.30 -2.14 -14.48
N THR A 398 0.78 -2.74 -13.98
CA THR A 398 2.01 -2.03 -13.57
C THR A 398 3.27 -2.75 -14.02
N THR A 399 3.26 -3.35 -15.22
CA THR A 399 4.50 -3.77 -15.89
C THR A 399 5.42 -2.56 -16.14
N GLN A 400 6.72 -2.78 -16.39
CA GLN A 400 7.73 -1.70 -16.47
C GLN A 400 7.28 -0.51 -17.34
N ASP A 401 6.95 -0.77 -18.61
CA ASP A 401 6.53 0.28 -19.56
C ASP A 401 5.23 0.98 -19.14
N GLN A 402 4.31 0.23 -18.52
CA GLN A 402 3.06 0.80 -18.03
C GLN A 402 3.29 1.68 -16.80
N ALA A 403 4.14 1.25 -15.88
CA ALA A 403 4.46 1.99 -14.67
C ALA A 403 5.10 3.35 -15.01
N GLU A 404 6.02 3.39 -15.97
CA GLU A 404 6.65 4.65 -16.43
C GLU A 404 5.63 5.69 -16.94
N ALA A 405 4.55 5.22 -17.56
CA ALA A 405 3.49 6.07 -18.08
C ALA A 405 2.34 6.33 -17.09
N MET A 406 2.39 5.77 -15.88
CA MET A 406 1.37 5.98 -14.84
C MET A 406 1.63 7.25 -14.02
N PRO A 407 0.57 7.93 -13.53
CA PRO A 407 0.75 9.04 -12.60
C PRO A 407 1.46 8.60 -11.31
N VAL A 408 2.56 9.27 -10.95
CA VAL A 408 3.37 8.93 -9.75
C VAL A 408 2.53 8.82 -8.46
N PRO A 409 1.58 9.74 -8.14
CA PRO A 409 0.75 9.60 -6.93
C PRO A 409 -0.11 8.33 -6.91
N LEU A 410 -0.50 7.83 -8.09
CA LEU A 410 -1.24 6.58 -8.21
C LEU A 410 -0.33 5.40 -7.91
N LEU A 411 0.91 5.39 -8.42
CA LEU A 411 1.91 4.36 -8.09
C LEU A 411 2.29 4.36 -6.62
N CYS A 412 2.46 5.53 -5.98
CA CYS A 412 2.67 5.62 -4.53
C CYS A 412 1.54 4.92 -3.75
N SER A 413 0.30 5.17 -4.16
CA SER A 413 -0.88 4.52 -3.58
C SER A 413 -0.89 3.02 -3.83
N THR A 414 -0.49 2.57 -5.03
CA THR A 414 -0.36 1.16 -5.39
C THR A 414 0.64 0.45 -4.50
N VAL A 415 1.86 0.98 -4.39
CA VAL A 415 2.91 0.38 -3.55
C VAL A 415 2.47 0.33 -2.09
N ALA A 416 1.82 1.38 -1.57
CA ALA A 416 1.28 1.38 -0.21
C ALA A 416 0.24 0.25 0.01
N GLN A 417 -0.62 -0.03 -0.97
CA GLN A 417 -1.59 -1.14 -0.89
C GLN A 417 -0.91 -2.51 -1.00
N LEU A 418 0.10 -2.67 -1.86
CA LEU A 418 0.89 -3.90 -1.95
C LEU A 418 1.59 -4.22 -0.63
N LEU A 419 2.27 -3.23 -0.03
CA LEU A 419 2.96 -3.41 1.25
C LEU A 419 1.96 -3.72 2.39
N LEU A 420 0.78 -3.11 2.38
CA LEU A 420 -0.29 -3.44 3.33
C LEU A 420 -0.77 -4.89 3.13
N ALA A 421 -1.01 -5.32 1.89
CA ALA A 421 -1.43 -6.70 1.59
C ALA A 421 -0.35 -7.72 2.03
N MET A 422 0.93 -7.44 1.74
CA MET A 422 2.05 -8.28 2.18
C MET A 422 2.10 -8.42 3.71
N LYS A 423 1.88 -7.31 4.44
CA LYS A 423 1.86 -7.28 5.90
C LYS A 423 0.66 -8.00 6.50
N THR A 424 -0.51 -7.89 5.88
CA THR A 424 -1.75 -8.54 6.36
C THR A 424 -1.75 -10.04 6.10
N PHE A 425 -1.12 -10.49 5.01
CA PHE A 425 -1.13 -11.90 4.57
C PHE A 425 0.28 -12.49 4.38
N PRO A 426 1.15 -12.49 5.41
CA PRO A 426 2.55 -12.88 5.29
C PRO A 426 2.75 -14.35 4.89
N SER A 427 1.83 -15.24 5.28
CA SER A 427 1.90 -16.70 5.03
C SER A 427 1.28 -17.13 3.69
N HIS A 428 0.75 -16.21 2.88
CA HIS A 428 0.04 -16.54 1.66
C HIS A 428 0.93 -16.38 0.41
N THR A 429 1.62 -17.47 0.03
CA THR A 429 2.63 -17.50 -1.03
C THR A 429 2.19 -16.86 -2.36
N GLN A 430 0.98 -17.16 -2.84
CA GLN A 430 0.52 -16.62 -4.13
C GLN A 430 0.27 -15.09 -4.08
N LEU A 431 -0.21 -14.57 -2.95
CA LEU A 431 -0.38 -13.12 -2.76
C LEU A 431 0.99 -12.44 -2.69
N GLN A 432 1.94 -13.03 -1.96
CA GLN A 432 3.31 -12.54 -1.86
C GLN A 432 3.99 -12.53 -3.24
N LYS A 433 3.82 -13.61 -4.03
CA LYS A 433 4.27 -13.69 -5.43
C LYS A 433 3.75 -12.52 -6.28
N ASN A 434 2.45 -12.25 -6.23
CA ASN A 434 1.84 -11.16 -7.00
C ASN A 434 2.41 -9.79 -6.58
N CYS A 435 2.59 -9.58 -5.27
CA CYS A 435 3.18 -8.34 -4.76
C CYS A 435 4.63 -8.17 -5.20
N LEU A 436 5.45 -9.22 -5.10
CA LEU A 436 6.85 -9.20 -5.55
C LEU A 436 6.94 -8.94 -7.06
N LEU A 437 6.11 -9.60 -7.87
CA LEU A 437 6.05 -9.39 -9.31
C LEU A 437 5.73 -7.92 -9.67
N ALA A 438 4.78 -7.30 -8.97
CA ALA A 438 4.46 -5.89 -9.17
C ALA A 438 5.59 -4.96 -8.68
N LEU A 439 6.26 -5.31 -7.57
CA LEU A 439 7.40 -4.54 -7.04
C LEU A 439 8.68 -4.70 -7.87
N CYS A 440 8.84 -5.76 -8.66
CA CYS A 440 10.01 -6.00 -9.51
C CYS A 440 10.19 -5.00 -10.66
N SER A 441 9.30 -4.00 -10.83
CA SER A 441 9.52 -2.91 -11.77
C SER A 441 10.66 -2.01 -11.27
N ASP A 442 11.71 -1.87 -12.10
CA ASP A 442 12.85 -0.99 -11.82
C ASP A 442 12.39 0.46 -11.63
N TYR A 443 11.45 0.94 -12.46
CA TYR A 443 10.91 2.30 -12.32
C TYR A 443 10.23 2.50 -10.96
N ILE A 444 9.45 1.51 -10.51
CA ILE A 444 8.81 1.56 -9.19
C ILE A 444 9.86 1.62 -8.08
N LEU A 445 10.87 0.74 -8.10
CA LEU A 445 11.87 0.67 -7.03
C LEU A 445 12.80 1.88 -7.00
N GLN A 446 13.15 2.43 -8.16
CA GLN A 446 14.11 3.51 -8.30
C GLN A 446 13.47 4.88 -8.12
N ASP A 447 12.39 5.16 -8.86
CA ASP A 447 11.92 6.53 -9.12
C ASP A 447 10.62 6.88 -8.38
N VAL A 448 9.82 5.88 -7.98
CA VAL A 448 8.58 6.13 -7.23
C VAL A 448 8.90 6.38 -5.74
N PRO A 449 8.35 7.45 -5.13
CA PRO A 449 8.54 7.70 -3.71
C PRO A 449 7.60 6.81 -2.87
N PHE A 450 8.18 5.92 -2.06
CA PHE A 450 7.49 5.09 -1.08
C PHE A 450 8.44 4.72 0.07
N ASN A 451 7.91 4.07 1.11
CA ASN A 451 8.71 3.61 2.24
C ASN A 451 9.56 2.38 1.87
N LYS A 452 10.79 2.64 1.38
CA LYS A 452 11.74 1.62 0.94
C LYS A 452 12.23 0.72 2.09
N TYR A 453 12.40 1.28 3.29
CA TYR A 453 12.77 0.49 4.48
C TYR A 453 11.70 -0.55 4.82
N LEU A 454 10.42 -0.16 4.89
CA LEU A 454 9.31 -1.09 5.14
C LEU A 454 9.25 -2.18 4.07
N ALA A 455 9.42 -1.82 2.79
CA ALA A 455 9.45 -2.80 1.71
C ALA A 455 10.62 -3.80 1.89
N ALA A 456 11.82 -3.32 2.19
CA ALA A 456 12.99 -4.17 2.42
C ALA A 456 12.75 -5.13 3.59
N THR A 457 12.23 -4.64 4.72
CA THR A 457 11.91 -5.47 5.88
C THR A 457 10.89 -6.56 5.54
N LEU A 458 9.80 -6.23 4.81
CA LEU A 458 8.77 -7.20 4.44
C LEU A 458 9.31 -8.28 3.50
N VAL A 459 10.06 -7.90 2.46
CA VAL A 459 10.62 -8.83 1.47
C VAL A 459 11.67 -9.75 2.12
N ILE A 460 12.51 -9.22 2.99
CA ILE A 460 13.52 -10.01 3.72
C ILE A 460 12.85 -10.99 4.69
N THR A 461 11.86 -10.53 5.46
CA THR A 461 11.11 -11.41 6.38
C THR A 461 10.45 -12.56 5.61
N TRP A 462 9.92 -12.27 4.43
CA TRP A 462 9.34 -13.27 3.55
C TRP A 462 10.39 -14.27 3.03
N LEU A 463 11.57 -13.78 2.58
CA LEU A 463 12.69 -14.63 2.16
C LEU A 463 13.15 -15.60 3.25
N SER A 464 13.23 -15.15 4.50
CA SER A 464 13.69 -15.97 5.62
C SER A 464 12.75 -17.12 5.99
N SER A 465 11.55 -17.15 5.42
CA SER A 465 10.49 -18.13 5.77
C SER A 465 10.09 -19.04 4.60
N HIS A 466 10.69 -18.89 3.41
CA HIS A 466 10.27 -19.59 2.19
C HIS A 466 11.44 -20.03 1.31
N GLU A 467 11.33 -21.21 0.71
CA GLU A 467 12.40 -21.84 -0.10
C GLU A 467 12.11 -21.90 -1.61
N ASP A 468 11.04 -21.26 -2.11
CA ASP A 468 10.71 -21.30 -3.55
C ASP A 468 11.80 -20.60 -4.38
N PRO A 469 12.48 -21.30 -5.32
CA PRO A 469 13.62 -20.73 -6.04
C PRO A 469 13.25 -19.55 -6.96
N THR A 470 12.04 -19.54 -7.53
CA THR A 470 11.60 -18.48 -8.45
C THR A 470 11.29 -17.21 -7.67
N LEU A 471 10.57 -17.36 -6.57
CA LEU A 471 10.25 -16.25 -5.69
C LEU A 471 11.48 -15.72 -4.96
N GLN A 472 12.41 -16.60 -4.59
CA GLN A 472 13.71 -16.23 -4.02
C GLN A 472 14.47 -15.32 -4.99
N ARG A 473 14.57 -15.67 -6.28
CA ARG A 473 15.19 -14.81 -7.30
C ARG A 473 14.56 -13.42 -7.34
N MET A 474 13.23 -13.34 -7.37
CA MET A 474 12.52 -12.05 -7.42
C MET A 474 12.75 -11.22 -6.16
N ALA A 475 12.63 -11.82 -4.98
CA ALA A 475 12.81 -11.13 -3.73
C ALA A 475 14.25 -10.62 -3.54
N VAL A 476 15.27 -11.41 -3.89
CA VAL A 476 16.67 -10.97 -3.84
C VAL A 476 16.94 -9.86 -4.86
N ALA A 477 16.34 -9.90 -6.05
CA ALA A 477 16.44 -8.81 -7.02
C ALA A 477 15.87 -7.50 -6.45
N VAL A 478 14.65 -7.54 -5.89
CA VAL A 478 14.01 -6.38 -5.24
C VAL A 478 14.88 -5.84 -4.09
N ILE A 479 15.38 -6.71 -3.21
CA ILE A 479 16.21 -6.32 -2.07
C ILE A 479 17.53 -5.68 -2.53
N SER A 480 18.16 -6.21 -3.59
CA SER A 480 19.43 -5.67 -4.10
C SER A 480 19.30 -4.19 -4.51
N ILE A 481 18.14 -3.78 -5.02
CA ILE A 481 17.84 -2.39 -5.37
C ILE A 481 17.45 -1.59 -4.12
N LEU A 482 16.58 -2.15 -3.26
CA LEU A 482 16.09 -1.44 -2.08
C LEU A 482 17.24 -1.06 -1.12
N ILE A 483 18.14 -1.99 -0.79
CA ILE A 483 19.28 -1.75 0.10
C ILE A 483 20.19 -0.64 -0.46
N ALA A 484 20.41 -0.61 -1.77
CA ALA A 484 21.20 0.43 -2.44
C ALA A 484 20.57 1.84 -2.32
N LYS A 485 19.31 1.95 -1.89
CA LYS A 485 18.57 3.22 -1.76
C LYS A 485 18.22 3.58 -0.31
N LEU A 486 18.57 2.74 0.66
CA LEU A 486 18.34 3.04 2.07
C LEU A 486 19.34 4.11 2.56
N SER A 487 18.86 4.94 3.49
CA SER A 487 19.72 5.82 4.29
C SER A 487 20.62 5.02 5.23
N SER A 488 21.72 5.62 5.70
CA SER A 488 22.64 4.99 6.63
C SER A 488 21.94 4.55 7.93
N GLU A 489 20.97 5.33 8.43
CA GLU A 489 20.19 4.97 9.62
C GLU A 489 19.27 3.76 9.39
N GLU A 490 18.59 3.71 8.23
CA GLU A 490 17.72 2.60 7.85
C GLU A 490 18.52 1.31 7.63
N THR A 491 19.66 1.39 6.93
CA THR A 491 20.57 0.26 6.74
C THR A 491 21.11 -0.23 8.07
N ALA A 492 21.55 0.67 8.96
CA ALA A 492 22.02 0.29 10.30
C ALA A 492 20.93 -0.42 11.12
N GLN A 493 19.67 0.01 11.02
CA GLN A 493 18.56 -0.66 11.69
C GLN A 493 18.29 -2.05 11.10
N LEU A 494 18.36 -2.20 9.78
CA LEU A 494 18.20 -3.48 9.10
C LEU A 494 19.32 -4.46 9.50
N SER A 495 20.55 -3.98 9.56
CA SER A 495 21.75 -4.76 9.90
C SER A 495 21.80 -5.27 11.35
N LYS A 496 20.87 -4.86 12.23
CA LYS A 496 20.76 -5.43 13.58
C LYS A 496 20.27 -6.87 13.58
N ASP A 497 19.56 -7.28 12.54
CA ASP A 497 19.08 -8.65 12.41
C ASP A 497 20.11 -9.50 11.64
N ILE A 498 20.92 -10.24 12.40
CA ILE A 498 21.95 -11.14 11.83
C ILE A 498 21.36 -12.22 10.92
N SER A 499 20.07 -12.56 11.06
CA SER A 499 19.44 -13.58 10.23
C SER A 499 19.40 -13.18 8.75
N ILE A 500 19.36 -11.88 8.46
CA ILE A 500 19.38 -11.33 7.10
C ILE A 500 20.69 -11.68 6.41
N MET A 501 21.81 -11.41 7.10
CA MET A 501 23.15 -11.72 6.62
C MET A 501 23.30 -13.22 6.35
N LYS A 502 22.90 -14.04 7.31
CA LYS A 502 22.95 -15.49 7.21
C LYS A 502 22.16 -16.03 6.03
N HIS A 503 20.95 -15.52 5.78
CA HIS A 503 20.13 -15.96 4.65
C HIS A 503 20.75 -15.57 3.32
N LEU A 504 21.23 -14.33 3.16
CA LEU A 504 21.87 -13.90 1.92
C LEU A 504 23.14 -14.71 1.61
N LEU A 505 23.97 -14.99 2.62
CA LEU A 505 25.15 -15.87 2.48
C LEU A 505 24.76 -17.30 2.13
N THR A 506 23.71 -17.84 2.73
CA THR A 506 23.18 -19.17 2.37
C THR A 506 22.77 -19.22 0.89
N ILE A 507 22.14 -18.16 0.37
CA ILE A 507 21.80 -18.06 -1.06
C ILE A 507 23.05 -18.02 -1.92
N VAL A 508 24.06 -17.23 -1.53
CA VAL A 508 25.35 -17.17 -2.24
C VAL A 508 25.97 -18.56 -2.30
N GLN A 509 26.08 -19.26 -1.17
CA GLN A 509 26.63 -20.61 -1.10
C GLN A 509 25.87 -21.58 -2.01
N GLN A 510 24.55 -21.63 -1.88
CA GLN A 510 23.70 -22.52 -2.70
C GLN A 510 23.86 -22.27 -4.21
N LYS A 511 23.93 -21.01 -4.65
CA LYS A 511 24.05 -20.67 -6.07
C LYS A 511 25.49 -20.80 -6.57
N ALA A 512 26.48 -20.47 -5.76
CA ALA A 512 27.89 -20.59 -6.11
C ALA A 512 28.29 -22.05 -6.34
N MET A 513 27.84 -22.98 -5.47
CA MET A 513 28.12 -24.42 -5.57
C MET A 513 27.64 -25.08 -6.87
N VAL A 514 26.71 -24.45 -7.60
CA VAL A 514 26.27 -24.91 -8.93
C VAL A 514 27.37 -24.73 -9.99
N GLY A 515 28.29 -23.78 -9.78
CA GLY A 515 29.40 -23.50 -10.71
C GLY A 515 28.97 -22.83 -12.02
N VAL A 516 27.78 -22.23 -12.07
CA VAL A 516 27.26 -21.52 -13.25
C VAL A 516 26.78 -20.14 -12.84
N VAL A 517 27.14 -19.13 -13.64
CA VAL A 517 26.74 -17.74 -13.42
C VAL A 517 25.21 -17.62 -13.40
N ASP A 518 24.67 -17.28 -12.23
CA ASP A 518 23.25 -17.07 -12.00
C ASP A 518 22.92 -15.60 -11.64
N SER A 519 21.78 -15.14 -12.12
CA SER A 519 21.23 -13.82 -11.77
C SER A 519 20.98 -13.67 -10.26
N THR A 520 20.49 -14.72 -9.58
CA THR A 520 20.23 -14.68 -8.13
C THR A 520 21.53 -14.52 -7.35
N LEU A 521 22.60 -15.19 -7.79
CA LEU A 521 23.94 -15.02 -7.21
C LEU A 521 24.40 -13.56 -7.37
N LYS A 522 24.29 -12.98 -8.57
CA LYS A 522 24.65 -11.57 -8.81
C LYS A 522 23.87 -10.60 -7.92
N PHE A 523 22.57 -10.82 -7.75
CA PHE A 523 21.73 -9.98 -6.90
C PHE A 523 22.07 -10.15 -5.42
N ALA A 524 22.31 -11.38 -4.95
CA ALA A 524 22.68 -11.65 -3.56
C ALA A 524 24.03 -11.00 -3.20
N LEU A 525 25.03 -11.15 -4.06
CA LEU A 525 26.33 -10.48 -3.90
C LEU A 525 26.18 -8.95 -3.92
N SER A 526 25.33 -8.40 -4.80
CA SER A 526 25.08 -6.96 -4.84
C SER A 526 24.35 -6.45 -3.59
N ALA A 527 23.42 -7.23 -3.04
CA ALA A 527 22.72 -6.90 -1.81
C ALA A 527 23.70 -6.88 -0.61
N LEU A 528 24.56 -7.89 -0.50
CA LEU A 528 25.59 -7.97 0.56
C LEU A 528 26.60 -6.83 0.46
N TRP A 529 27.05 -6.52 -0.75
CA TRP A 529 27.98 -5.40 -0.99
C TRP A 529 27.34 -4.06 -0.53
N ASN A 530 26.10 -3.77 -0.93
CA ASN A 530 25.42 -2.54 -0.50
C ASN A 530 25.08 -2.53 1.00
N LEU A 531 24.85 -3.70 1.62
CA LEU A 531 24.51 -3.79 3.04
C LEU A 531 25.71 -3.50 3.96
N THR A 532 26.93 -3.76 3.46
CA THR A 532 28.19 -3.59 4.19
C THR A 532 28.86 -2.22 3.95
N ASP A 533 28.40 -1.46 2.95
CA ASP A 533 28.90 -0.13 2.59
C ASP A 533 28.80 0.87 3.74
N GLU A 534 29.96 1.30 4.28
CA GLU A 534 30.09 2.15 5.47
C GLU A 534 29.31 1.65 6.71
N MET A 535 29.02 0.35 6.82
CA MET A 535 28.17 -0.24 7.87
C MET A 535 28.92 -1.27 8.74
N PRO A 536 29.59 -0.84 9.83
CA PRO A 536 30.39 -1.74 10.69
C PRO A 536 29.63 -2.95 11.24
N THR A 537 28.37 -2.77 11.66
CA THR A 537 27.57 -3.87 12.21
C THR A 537 27.26 -4.95 11.16
N ALA A 538 26.92 -4.56 9.93
CA ALA A 538 26.71 -5.53 8.85
C ALA A 538 28.02 -6.21 8.46
N ALA A 539 29.10 -5.45 8.34
CA ALA A 539 30.41 -5.96 8.02
C ALA A 539 30.91 -6.98 9.07
N ARG A 540 30.71 -6.71 10.37
CA ARG A 540 31.00 -7.68 11.44
C ARG A 540 30.10 -8.91 11.36
N ASN A 541 28.79 -8.72 11.16
CA ASN A 541 27.86 -9.85 10.99
C ASN A 541 28.24 -10.75 9.80
N PHE A 542 28.77 -10.18 8.72
CA PHE A 542 29.26 -10.93 7.56
C PHE A 542 30.41 -11.88 7.95
N ILE A 543 31.40 -11.37 8.69
CA ILE A 543 32.53 -12.16 9.19
C ILE A 543 32.05 -13.23 10.17
N ASP A 544 31.22 -12.86 11.14
CA ASP A 544 30.68 -13.78 12.16
C ASP A 544 29.84 -14.91 11.54
N CYS A 545 29.33 -14.71 10.32
CA CYS A 545 28.58 -15.72 9.55
C CYS A 545 29.45 -16.52 8.56
N LEU A 546 30.78 -16.53 8.71
CA LEU A 546 31.74 -17.23 7.83
C LEU A 546 31.69 -16.73 6.38
N GLY A 547 31.47 -15.42 6.20
CA GLY A 547 31.37 -14.80 4.89
C GLY A 547 32.70 -14.73 4.14
N LEU A 548 33.84 -14.60 4.86
CA LEU A 548 35.17 -14.48 4.26
C LEU A 548 35.56 -15.78 3.54
N GLU A 549 35.43 -16.90 4.25
CA GLU A 549 35.75 -18.24 3.74
C GLU A 549 34.90 -18.56 2.49
N LEU A 550 33.60 -18.25 2.54
CA LEU A 550 32.72 -18.42 1.38
C LEU A 550 33.15 -17.54 0.20
N TYR A 551 33.59 -16.31 0.46
CA TYR A 551 33.99 -15.37 -0.61
C TYR A 551 35.32 -15.77 -1.26
N GLU A 552 36.25 -16.35 -0.50
CA GLU A 552 37.46 -16.97 -1.03
C GLU A 552 37.12 -18.14 -1.97
N GLU A 553 36.27 -19.08 -1.54
CA GLU A 553 35.81 -20.19 -2.37
C GLU A 553 35.12 -19.72 -3.66
N VAL A 554 34.35 -18.63 -3.59
CA VAL A 554 33.69 -18.02 -4.75
C VAL A 554 34.71 -17.40 -5.70
N LEU A 555 35.74 -16.69 -5.21
CA LEU A 555 36.79 -16.11 -6.06
C LEU A 555 37.58 -17.19 -6.81
N GLU A 556 37.88 -18.30 -6.15
CA GLU A 556 38.53 -19.45 -6.77
C GLU A 556 37.64 -20.10 -7.85
N SER A 557 36.39 -20.38 -7.50
CA SER A 557 35.43 -21.05 -8.38
C SER A 557 35.02 -20.21 -9.59
N TYR A 558 34.96 -18.88 -9.44
CA TYR A 558 34.53 -17.91 -10.46
C TYR A 558 35.71 -17.04 -10.96
N CYS A 559 36.92 -17.60 -10.98
CA CYS A 559 38.14 -16.89 -11.37
C CYS A 559 38.13 -16.32 -12.81
N THR A 560 37.27 -16.82 -13.69
CA THR A 560 37.09 -16.34 -15.07
C THR A 560 35.88 -15.45 -15.26
N GLU A 561 35.19 -15.05 -14.19
CA GLU A 561 33.91 -14.32 -14.25
C GLU A 561 34.02 -12.94 -13.58
N PRO A 562 34.50 -11.90 -14.30
CA PRO A 562 34.73 -10.56 -13.76
C PRO A 562 33.52 -9.96 -13.05
N SER A 563 32.32 -10.19 -13.58
CA SER A 563 31.06 -9.68 -13.01
C SER A 563 30.71 -10.24 -11.61
N ILE A 564 31.27 -11.40 -11.24
CA ILE A 564 31.15 -12.00 -9.91
C ILE A 564 32.31 -11.52 -9.04
N GLN A 565 33.55 -11.60 -9.54
CA GLN A 565 34.75 -11.14 -8.85
C GLN A 565 34.61 -9.68 -8.39
N GLN A 566 34.11 -8.80 -9.25
CA GLN A 566 33.88 -7.39 -8.92
C GLN A 566 33.00 -7.22 -7.68
N LYS A 567 31.94 -8.02 -7.53
CA LYS A 567 31.00 -7.88 -6.40
C LYS A 567 31.57 -8.42 -5.11
N VAL A 568 32.29 -9.53 -5.21
CA VAL A 568 32.99 -10.14 -4.08
C VAL A 568 34.07 -9.19 -3.55
N LEU A 569 34.94 -8.71 -4.45
CA LEU A 569 35.99 -7.75 -4.10
C LEU A 569 35.43 -6.40 -3.64
N GLY A 570 34.28 -5.97 -4.18
CA GLY A 570 33.58 -4.76 -3.73
C GLY A 570 33.22 -4.81 -2.25
N LEU A 571 32.66 -5.93 -1.77
CA LEU A 571 32.39 -6.12 -0.35
C LEU A 571 33.68 -6.19 0.47
N LEU A 572 34.69 -6.95 0.02
CA LEU A 572 35.97 -7.05 0.73
C LEU A 572 36.67 -5.69 0.85
N ASN A 573 36.52 -4.83 -0.16
CA ASN A 573 37.00 -3.45 -0.10
C ASN A 573 36.27 -2.66 1.01
N ASN A 574 34.95 -2.78 1.12
CA ASN A 574 34.18 -2.15 2.21
C ASN A 574 34.67 -2.64 3.60
N LEU A 575 35.04 -3.92 3.73
CA LEU A 575 35.64 -4.43 4.97
C LEU A 575 37.01 -3.80 5.25
N ALA A 576 37.85 -3.65 4.21
CA ALA A 576 39.20 -3.07 4.33
C ALA A 576 39.17 -1.58 4.72
N GLU A 577 38.13 -0.85 4.34
CA GLU A 577 37.87 0.53 4.75
C GLU A 577 37.65 0.68 6.28
N LEU A 578 37.13 -0.37 6.93
CA LEU A 578 36.81 -0.39 8.35
C LEU A 578 38.01 -0.78 9.20
N LYS A 579 38.61 0.21 9.88
CA LYS A 579 39.81 0.06 10.73
C LYS A 579 39.76 -1.09 11.73
N GLU A 580 38.58 -1.41 12.26
CA GLU A 580 38.37 -2.46 13.26
C GLU A 580 38.25 -3.87 12.66
N LEU A 581 38.11 -4.00 11.35
CA LEU A 581 38.01 -5.27 10.62
C LEU A 581 39.27 -5.60 9.82
N GLN A 582 40.20 -4.65 9.69
CA GLN A 582 41.42 -4.84 8.88
C GLN A 582 42.25 -6.05 9.32
N SER A 583 42.29 -6.36 10.63
CA SER A 583 42.98 -7.54 11.14
C SER A 583 42.34 -8.86 10.71
N ASP A 584 41.02 -8.87 10.50
CA ASP A 584 40.30 -10.06 10.04
C ASP A 584 40.62 -10.38 8.56
N LEU A 585 41.15 -9.41 7.79
CA LEU A 585 41.59 -9.58 6.41
C LEU A 585 43.11 -9.86 6.26
N MET A 586 43.87 -9.87 7.35
CA MET A 586 45.32 -10.12 7.33
C MET A 586 45.61 -11.62 7.21
N ASP A 587 45.18 -12.21 6.10
CA ASP A 587 45.44 -13.59 5.71
C ASP A 587 46.37 -13.63 4.49
N GLU A 588 47.43 -14.45 4.55
CA GLU A 588 48.47 -14.48 3.52
C GLU A 588 47.96 -15.03 2.19
N ASP A 589 47.08 -16.05 2.22
CA ASP A 589 46.53 -16.67 1.02
C ASP A 589 45.53 -15.72 0.34
N LEU A 590 44.66 -15.08 1.12
CA LEU A 590 43.74 -14.05 0.63
C LEU A 590 44.49 -12.89 -0.02
N LEU A 591 45.46 -12.28 0.67
CA LEU A 591 46.22 -11.15 0.12
C LEU A 591 47.10 -11.56 -1.06
N GLY A 592 47.63 -12.79 -1.06
CA GLY A 592 48.33 -13.38 -2.20
C GLY A 592 47.42 -13.46 -3.43
N HIS A 593 46.19 -13.94 -3.25
CA HIS A 593 45.19 -14.02 -4.32
C HIS A 593 44.81 -12.61 -4.82
N VAL A 594 44.46 -11.67 -3.94
CA VAL A 594 44.11 -10.29 -4.30
C VAL A 594 45.25 -9.59 -5.04
N LEU A 595 46.50 -9.80 -4.61
CA LEU A 595 47.69 -9.28 -5.30
C LEU A 595 47.85 -9.90 -6.70
N SER A 596 47.53 -11.19 -6.87
CA SER A 596 47.57 -11.82 -8.19
C SER A 596 46.56 -11.18 -9.16
N LEU A 597 45.34 -10.87 -8.68
CA LEU A 597 44.31 -10.19 -9.47
C LEU A 597 44.73 -8.78 -9.87
N LEU A 598 45.31 -8.00 -8.96
CA LEU A 598 45.83 -6.65 -9.27
C LEU A 598 46.88 -6.66 -10.39
N ARG A 599 47.74 -7.69 -10.41
CA ARG A 599 48.88 -7.82 -11.33
C ARG A 599 48.50 -8.34 -12.70
N ASP A 600 47.39 -9.06 -12.83
CA ASP A 600 46.99 -9.63 -14.11
C ASP A 600 46.49 -8.54 -15.07
N ALA A 601 47.30 -8.23 -16.08
CA ALA A 601 46.98 -7.22 -17.09
C ALA A 601 45.86 -7.65 -18.06
N GLN A 602 45.46 -8.93 -18.06
CA GLN A 602 44.34 -9.43 -18.87
C GLN A 602 42.99 -9.23 -18.19
N LEU A 603 42.96 -9.00 -16.87
CA LEU A 603 41.72 -8.74 -16.14
C LEU A 603 41.20 -7.32 -16.42
N GLU A 604 39.87 -7.21 -16.39
CA GLU A 604 39.15 -5.94 -16.45
C GLU A 604 39.61 -4.99 -15.35
N VAL A 605 39.69 -3.69 -15.67
CA VAL A 605 40.13 -2.65 -14.73
C VAL A 605 39.25 -2.65 -13.49
N GLU A 606 37.96 -2.96 -13.64
CA GLU A 606 36.95 -3.07 -12.60
C GLU A 606 37.34 -4.07 -11.49
N VAL A 607 37.90 -5.23 -11.85
CA VAL A 607 38.34 -6.25 -10.88
C VAL A 607 39.62 -5.79 -10.18
N ARG A 608 40.58 -5.30 -10.98
CA ARG A 608 41.88 -4.81 -10.51
C ARG A 608 41.73 -3.59 -9.60
N TYR A 609 40.70 -2.78 -9.84
CA TYR A 609 40.35 -1.61 -9.05
C TYR A 609 40.03 -1.96 -7.60
N PHE A 610 39.11 -2.90 -7.38
CA PHE A 610 38.72 -3.33 -6.05
C PHE A 610 39.84 -4.11 -5.36
N ALA A 611 40.58 -4.94 -6.09
CA ALA A 611 41.79 -5.59 -5.56
C ALA A 611 42.82 -4.56 -5.07
N GLY A 612 43.04 -3.49 -5.85
CA GLY A 612 43.89 -2.37 -5.47
C GLY A 612 43.39 -1.63 -4.23
N GLY A 613 42.07 -1.45 -4.09
CA GLY A 613 41.46 -0.79 -2.93
C GLY A 613 41.69 -1.53 -1.63
N ILE A 614 41.42 -2.85 -1.62
CA ILE A 614 41.68 -3.73 -0.47
C ILE A 614 43.14 -3.58 -0.03
N LEU A 615 44.07 -3.73 -0.97
CA LEU A 615 45.51 -3.64 -0.71
C LEU A 615 45.95 -2.24 -0.26
N ALA A 616 45.41 -1.18 -0.86
CA ALA A 616 45.72 0.20 -0.49
C ALA A 616 45.26 0.51 0.94
N HIS A 617 44.06 0.09 1.31
CA HIS A 617 43.52 0.28 2.66
C HIS A 617 44.34 -0.47 3.71
N LEU A 618 44.66 -1.75 3.47
CA LEU A 618 45.45 -2.56 4.41
C LEU A 618 46.91 -2.09 4.51
N ALA A 619 47.53 -1.71 3.39
CA ALA A 619 48.93 -1.25 3.37
C ALA A 619 49.11 0.21 3.82
N SER A 620 48.04 0.99 3.97
CA SER A 620 48.12 2.40 4.41
C SER A 620 48.60 2.57 5.86
N ARG A 621 48.59 1.52 6.66
CA ARG A 621 48.90 1.55 8.10
C ARG A 621 49.96 0.50 8.43
N PRO A 622 51.25 0.87 8.49
CA PRO A 622 52.32 -0.08 8.84
C PRO A 622 52.09 -0.72 10.21
N ASP A 623 51.61 0.05 11.19
CA ASP A 623 51.44 -0.43 12.57
C ASP A 623 50.35 -1.52 12.73
N THR A 624 49.47 -1.69 11.74
CA THR A 624 48.43 -2.73 11.74
C THR A 624 48.74 -3.89 10.80
N TRP A 625 49.85 -3.83 10.06
CA TRP A 625 50.28 -4.91 9.17
C TRP A 625 50.93 -6.02 9.99
N THR A 626 50.38 -7.23 9.93
CA THR A 626 50.83 -8.38 10.73
C THR A 626 51.53 -9.48 9.92
N LEU A 627 51.53 -9.37 8.60
CA LEU A 627 52.16 -10.31 7.67
C LEU A 627 53.62 -9.90 7.38
N ASP A 628 54.31 -10.66 6.52
CA ASP A 628 55.69 -10.35 6.13
C ASP A 628 55.81 -8.92 5.55
N GLU A 629 56.85 -8.19 5.94
CA GLU A 629 57.13 -6.84 5.43
C GLU A 629 57.57 -6.92 3.96
N ASP A 630 58.17 -8.04 3.52
CA ASP A 630 58.51 -8.26 2.12
C ASP A 630 57.24 -8.34 1.25
N LEU A 631 56.15 -8.94 1.77
CA LEU A 631 54.85 -8.94 1.11
C LEU A 631 54.28 -7.52 1.04
N ARG A 632 54.37 -6.75 2.13
CA ARG A 632 53.92 -5.35 2.16
C ARG A 632 54.63 -4.50 1.12
N SER A 633 55.96 -4.61 1.04
CA SER A 633 56.79 -3.92 0.05
C SER A 633 56.41 -4.30 -1.38
N THR A 634 56.14 -5.58 -1.62
CA THR A 634 55.68 -6.12 -2.91
C THR A 634 54.31 -5.54 -3.29
N VAL A 635 53.36 -5.49 -2.35
CA VAL A 635 52.05 -4.89 -2.54
C VAL A 635 52.17 -3.41 -2.93
N LEU A 636 52.94 -2.63 -2.17
CA LEU A 636 53.12 -1.19 -2.42
C LEU A 636 53.74 -0.91 -3.79
N THR A 637 54.72 -1.72 -4.20
CA THR A 637 55.35 -1.62 -5.52
C THR A 637 54.36 -1.95 -6.63
N HIS A 638 53.59 -3.03 -6.47
CA HIS A 638 52.64 -3.46 -7.49
C HIS A 638 51.43 -2.56 -7.61
N LEU A 639 50.92 -1.98 -6.51
CA LEU A 639 49.87 -0.95 -6.54
C LEU A 639 50.23 0.17 -7.50
N HIS A 640 51.41 0.78 -7.31
CA HIS A 640 51.84 1.86 -8.18
C HIS A 640 52.00 1.41 -9.63
N SER A 641 52.71 0.30 -9.87
CA SER A 641 52.98 -0.17 -11.24
C SER A 641 51.71 -0.57 -11.99
N SER A 642 50.73 -1.17 -11.32
CA SER A 642 49.48 -1.64 -11.93
C SER A 642 48.54 -0.49 -12.27
N ILE A 643 48.35 0.48 -11.36
CA ILE A 643 47.42 1.60 -11.59
C ILE A 643 47.82 2.42 -12.81
N MET A 644 49.13 2.60 -13.03
CA MET A 644 49.65 3.31 -14.20
C MET A 644 49.36 2.60 -15.54
N THR A 645 48.91 1.35 -15.52
CA THR A 645 48.50 0.60 -16.73
C THR A 645 47.01 0.72 -17.04
N TRP A 646 46.21 1.30 -16.14
CA TRP A 646 44.76 1.35 -16.31
C TRP A 646 44.34 2.36 -17.37
N THR A 647 43.51 1.92 -18.29
CA THR A 647 42.92 2.79 -19.31
C THR A 647 41.77 3.61 -18.74
N HIS A 648 41.48 4.75 -19.35
CA HIS A 648 40.32 5.55 -19.01
C HIS A 648 39.01 4.78 -19.30
N LEU A 649 38.10 4.74 -18.33
CA LEU A 649 36.79 4.10 -18.48
C LEU A 649 35.73 5.17 -18.78
N GLU A 650 35.08 5.06 -19.95
CA GLU A 650 33.99 5.96 -20.35
C GLU A 650 32.66 5.65 -19.64
N ARG A 651 32.51 4.45 -19.09
CA ARG A 651 31.29 3.99 -18.40
C ARG A 651 31.42 4.15 -16.89
N GLU A 652 30.31 4.51 -16.24
CA GLU A 652 30.20 4.51 -14.77
C GLU A 652 30.44 3.10 -14.21
N MET A 653 31.49 2.97 -13.41
CA MET A 653 31.93 1.71 -12.78
C MET A 653 31.46 1.61 -11.33
N VAL A 654 31.52 2.72 -10.59
CA VAL A 654 31.24 2.81 -9.16
C VAL A 654 30.62 4.17 -8.86
N SER A 655 29.75 4.20 -7.85
CA SER A 655 29.17 5.42 -7.32
C SER A 655 29.48 5.53 -5.83
N TYR A 656 30.02 6.67 -5.42
CA TYR A 656 30.38 6.92 -4.01
C TYR A 656 29.27 7.66 -3.28
N ARG A 657 28.89 7.17 -2.10
CA ARG A 657 28.00 7.88 -1.17
C ARG A 657 28.75 8.94 -0.35
N SER A 658 30.05 8.72 -0.15
CA SER A 658 30.95 9.47 0.70
C SER A 658 32.39 9.24 0.22
N PHE A 659 33.24 10.25 0.37
CA PHE A 659 34.68 10.18 0.14
C PHE A 659 35.48 10.09 1.45
N LEU A 660 34.81 9.99 2.60
CA LEU A 660 35.47 9.87 3.90
C LEU A 660 36.43 8.65 3.98
N PRO A 661 36.14 7.48 3.39
CA PRO A 661 37.07 6.35 3.39
C PRO A 661 38.41 6.66 2.70
N PHE A 662 38.46 7.61 1.76
CA PHE A 662 39.69 7.99 1.07
C PHE A 662 40.60 8.92 1.88
N CYS A 663 40.05 9.67 2.85
CA CYS A 663 40.79 10.69 3.58
C CYS A 663 42.09 10.16 4.26
N PRO A 664 42.09 8.99 4.93
CA PRO A 664 43.32 8.41 5.48
C PRO A 664 44.39 8.09 4.43
N LEU A 665 43.98 7.71 3.22
CA LEU A 665 44.86 7.33 2.12
C LEU A 665 45.51 8.56 1.46
N LEU A 666 44.86 9.72 1.54
CA LEU A 666 45.33 10.99 0.98
C LEU A 666 46.27 11.77 1.92
N GLN A 667 46.55 11.27 3.12
CA GLN A 667 47.45 11.94 4.06
C GLN A 667 48.87 12.05 3.51
N THR A 668 49.54 13.17 3.78
CA THR A 668 50.96 13.35 3.45
C THR A 668 51.81 12.31 4.17
N GLY A 669 52.72 11.65 3.45
CA GLY A 669 53.57 10.59 3.99
C GLY A 669 53.04 9.17 3.80
N GLN A 670 51.83 9.00 3.22
CA GLN A 670 51.36 7.70 2.76
C GLN A 670 52.21 7.17 1.59
N PRO A 671 52.34 5.84 1.42
CA PRO A 671 53.07 5.27 0.29
C PRO A 671 52.48 5.73 -1.06
N PRO A 672 53.31 5.98 -2.09
CA PRO A 672 52.84 6.48 -3.37
C PRO A 672 51.74 5.61 -4.01
N GLY A 673 51.85 4.29 -3.96
CA GLY A 673 50.83 3.38 -4.51
C GLY A 673 49.46 3.51 -3.82
N VAL A 674 49.45 3.78 -2.52
CA VAL A 674 48.22 3.97 -1.72
C VAL A 674 47.53 5.28 -2.10
N GLN A 675 48.29 6.38 -2.10
CA GLN A 675 47.80 7.69 -2.51
C GLN A 675 47.33 7.67 -3.96
N LEU A 676 48.07 7.00 -4.85
CA LEU A 676 47.76 6.90 -6.27
C LEU A 676 46.40 6.22 -6.51
N TRP A 677 46.08 5.14 -5.80
CA TRP A 677 44.77 4.50 -5.89
C TRP A 677 43.65 5.46 -5.52
N ALA A 678 43.81 6.17 -4.40
CA ALA A 678 42.80 7.10 -3.90
C ALA A 678 42.55 8.28 -4.87
N VAL A 679 43.61 8.92 -5.39
CA VAL A 679 43.44 10.03 -6.34
C VAL A 679 42.94 9.54 -7.70
N TRP A 680 43.29 8.32 -8.13
CA TRP A 680 42.77 7.74 -9.36
C TRP A 680 41.26 7.48 -9.25
N ALA A 681 40.80 6.90 -8.14
CA ALA A 681 39.39 6.67 -7.85
C ALA A 681 38.56 7.97 -7.89
N ILE A 682 39.04 9.01 -7.20
CA ILE A 682 38.39 10.34 -7.18
C ILE A 682 38.38 10.94 -8.58
N HIS A 683 39.49 10.84 -9.31
CA HIS A 683 39.59 11.37 -10.67
C HIS A 683 38.59 10.69 -11.61
N LEU A 684 38.46 9.36 -11.54
CA LEU A 684 37.53 8.59 -12.36
C LEU A 684 36.10 9.13 -12.21
N VAL A 685 35.57 9.14 -10.98
CA VAL A 685 34.16 9.54 -10.76
C VAL A 685 33.93 11.03 -11.03
N CYS A 686 34.91 11.89 -10.76
CA CYS A 686 34.83 13.31 -11.08
C CYS A 686 34.84 13.58 -12.59
N SER A 687 35.57 12.79 -13.36
CA SER A 687 35.58 12.88 -14.83
C SER A 687 34.25 12.45 -15.47
N GLN A 688 33.53 11.54 -14.80
CA GLN A 688 32.24 11.02 -15.26
C GLN A 688 31.06 11.91 -14.85
N ASN A 689 31.08 12.47 -13.64
CA ASN A 689 30.01 13.34 -13.14
C ASN A 689 30.53 14.44 -12.19
N THR A 690 31.25 15.41 -12.76
CA THR A 690 31.82 16.54 -12.01
C THR A 690 30.81 17.30 -11.13
N PRO A 691 29.58 17.64 -11.60
CA PRO A 691 28.64 18.42 -10.78
C PRO A 691 28.12 17.70 -9.53
N HIS A 692 28.06 16.37 -9.57
CA HIS A 692 27.65 15.57 -8.40
C HIS A 692 28.79 15.48 -7.38
N TYR A 693 29.97 15.04 -7.81
CA TYR A 693 31.08 14.74 -6.90
C TYR A 693 31.85 15.97 -6.41
N SER A 694 31.88 17.08 -7.17
CA SER A 694 32.49 18.35 -6.72
C SER A 694 31.91 18.84 -5.40
N ARG A 695 30.58 18.86 -5.30
CA ARG A 695 29.87 19.27 -4.08
C ARG A 695 30.16 18.34 -2.90
N MET A 696 30.33 17.04 -3.16
CA MET A 696 30.66 16.05 -2.13
C MET A 696 32.09 16.24 -1.61
N LEU A 697 33.07 16.39 -2.52
CA LEU A 697 34.48 16.65 -2.17
C LEU A 697 34.65 17.91 -1.31
N GLU A 698 33.93 18.99 -1.65
CA GLU A 698 33.95 20.23 -0.88
C GLU A 698 33.31 20.06 0.49
N ARG A 699 32.10 19.47 0.55
CA ARG A 699 31.35 19.25 1.79
C ARG A 699 32.13 18.41 2.80
N GLU A 700 32.87 17.42 2.31
CA GLU A 700 33.64 16.48 3.14
C GLU A 700 35.10 16.89 3.33
N GLY A 701 35.51 18.05 2.81
CA GLY A 701 36.86 18.61 3.01
C GLY A 701 37.97 17.90 2.24
N VAL A 702 37.63 17.00 1.30
CA VAL A 702 38.59 16.22 0.51
C VAL A 702 39.41 17.09 -0.43
N THR A 703 38.83 18.20 -0.90
CA THR A 703 39.52 19.19 -1.74
C THR A 703 40.79 19.74 -1.08
N GLU A 704 40.81 19.90 0.25
CA GLU A 704 42.00 20.39 0.97
C GLU A 704 43.12 19.34 1.03
N PHE A 705 42.77 18.04 1.09
CA PHE A 705 43.75 16.97 0.94
C PHE A 705 44.39 16.99 -0.47
N LEU A 706 43.57 17.16 -1.52
CA LEU A 706 44.07 17.23 -2.90
C LEU A 706 45.00 18.43 -3.12
N LYS A 707 44.65 19.62 -2.61
CA LYS A 707 45.52 20.81 -2.65
C LYS A 707 46.83 20.58 -1.90
N THR A 708 46.75 19.93 -0.74
CA THR A 708 47.94 19.60 0.06
C THR A 708 48.86 18.65 -0.71
N LEU A 709 48.31 17.60 -1.32
CA LEU A 709 49.09 16.65 -2.13
C LEU A 709 49.75 17.31 -3.34
N ALA A 710 49.02 18.18 -4.05
CA ALA A 710 49.54 18.93 -5.19
C ALA A 710 50.72 19.85 -4.81
N ALA A 711 50.60 20.55 -3.68
CA ALA A 711 51.61 21.52 -3.23
C ALA A 711 52.82 20.87 -2.51
N HIS A 712 52.65 19.71 -1.88
CA HIS A 712 53.68 19.14 -1.02
C HIS A 712 54.90 18.66 -1.83
N PRO A 713 56.14 19.02 -1.44
CA PRO A 713 57.35 18.73 -2.23
C PRO A 713 57.57 17.23 -2.46
N ASP A 714 57.35 16.42 -1.43
CA ASP A 714 57.65 14.99 -1.43
C ASP A 714 56.55 14.10 -2.04
N THR A 715 55.42 14.67 -2.49
CA THR A 715 54.39 13.89 -3.18
C THR A 715 54.90 13.43 -4.55
N HIS A 716 54.65 12.16 -4.91
CA HIS A 716 55.05 11.60 -6.20
C HIS A 716 54.44 12.37 -7.39
N CYS A 717 55.16 12.45 -8.52
CA CYS A 717 54.76 13.26 -9.67
C CYS A 717 53.40 12.85 -10.27
N ASP A 718 53.12 11.54 -10.31
CA ASP A 718 51.87 11.02 -10.88
C ASP A 718 50.65 11.40 -10.04
N ILE A 719 50.82 11.42 -8.71
CA ILE A 719 49.78 11.82 -7.75
C ILE A 719 49.51 13.32 -7.86
N LYS A 720 50.57 14.14 -8.00
CA LYS A 720 50.43 15.58 -8.25
C LYS A 720 49.66 15.84 -9.53
N GLY A 721 50.03 15.18 -10.63
CA GLY A 721 49.38 15.32 -11.92
C GLY A 721 47.87 15.01 -11.87
N LEU A 722 47.48 13.91 -11.21
CA LEU A 722 46.07 13.56 -11.03
C LEU A 722 45.34 14.54 -10.09
N SER A 723 45.98 14.96 -9.00
CA SER A 723 45.41 15.93 -8.05
C SER A 723 45.15 17.27 -8.74
N ASP A 724 46.12 17.79 -9.50
CA ASP A 724 45.98 19.02 -10.29
C ASP A 724 44.89 18.89 -11.36
N SER A 725 44.79 17.72 -12.02
CA SER A 725 43.71 17.43 -12.97
C SER A 725 42.33 17.52 -12.30
N ILE A 726 42.16 16.90 -11.13
CA ILE A 726 40.90 16.98 -10.35
C ILE A 726 40.59 18.42 -9.98
N LEU A 727 41.53 19.15 -9.38
CA LEU A 727 41.35 20.54 -8.98
C LEU A 727 40.98 21.43 -10.17
N SER A 728 41.62 21.23 -11.32
CA SER A 728 41.31 21.93 -12.57
C SER A 728 39.91 21.61 -13.11
N MET A 729 39.38 20.40 -12.88
CA MET A 729 37.98 20.06 -13.20
C MET A 729 37.01 20.82 -12.30
N LEU A 730 37.31 20.91 -11.01
CA LEU A 730 36.48 21.62 -10.02
C LEU A 730 36.42 23.13 -10.31
N GLU A 731 37.57 23.75 -10.59
CA GLU A 731 37.66 25.19 -10.91
C GLU A 731 36.90 25.55 -12.20
N ARG A 732 37.02 24.73 -13.25
CA ARG A 732 36.27 24.92 -14.50
C ARG A 732 34.76 24.82 -14.30
N HIS A 733 34.30 23.96 -13.38
CA HIS A 733 32.88 23.85 -13.08
C HIS A 733 32.35 25.06 -12.29
N GLN A 734 33.11 25.53 -11.29
CA GLN A 734 32.74 26.71 -10.51
C GLN A 734 32.66 27.97 -11.39
N THR A 735 33.59 28.15 -12.33
CA THR A 735 33.63 29.29 -13.25
C THR A 735 32.52 29.28 -14.32
N GLN A 736 31.95 28.12 -14.65
CA GLN A 736 30.81 28.01 -15.58
C GLN A 736 29.44 28.23 -14.92
N ASN A 737 29.36 28.11 -13.59
CA ASN A 737 28.14 28.30 -12.80
C ASN A 737 28.11 29.64 -12.02
N SER A 738 29.18 30.43 -12.13
CA SER A 738 29.27 31.82 -11.65
C SER A 738 28.84 32.79 -12.74
#